data_AF-A0A3D0GLZ8-F1
#
_entry.id   AF-A0A3D0GLZ8-F1
#
_cell.length_a   1.000
_cell.length_b   1.000
_cell.length_c   1.000
_cell.angle_alpha   90.00
_cell.angle_beta   90.00
_cell.angle_gamma   90.00
#
_symmetry.space_group_name_H-M   'P 1'
#
loop_
_entity.id
_entity.type
_entity.pdbx_description
1 polymer ?
#
loop_
_entity_poly.entity_id
_entity_poly.type
_entity_poly.pdbx_seq_one_letter_code
_entity_poly.pdbx_strand_id
1 'polypeptide(L)'
;MKRASSSNQARGYPAPMLSRVALIYLGSLAIALSSALYLLVIDTPNQTATDLRELETLGADTIASQLGQTIRTTQDQLRKALNTKVVREAIESADSERIGVAQQFLQPLFPEAISLQLIHVDELGSQSIMAPLETLRNNLEADLIRRSREGLAPPEAYALGNGVLISTAVASDWRSPNGAQGILLLSQTPEHLSNFLGTLALAQNAAIDLQQKIAQPNGQTALYSFFKVGVPNTRGHTQAIEGSQWQLSYSPGPMLAATAQSNFWGLIVALLVLLLCVVTTPLWLLLTARRYLRASVAAMASPQASQPDPRAVWSDLEPLLALSHSLSSVATAEPESELSQEPEPPADPSTDSELAAVMGNTSNFSEAIEQVRNRRRRSRQTAVAETSEDAGELGDTLADPVSSSLNESTLSPASPTNSGRDDAAATQPASEIAQLSSDETEHLGSRFQLVDRDDDDNSVPHEGVDLSSGLAALLPSASAPVVLGGRRLTVETLPQEIFRAYDIRGIAETQLDDAIVEVIAAAIATIAADQGEHSIVVASDGRLSSPRIKTVLVQSLLESGINVVDIGVVPSPVLYFATHHLAQRSGLMITGSHSDPEVNGIKLVLDQKSPPPGTIEAIFTIAKAGVFPSGSGALTRENVLPAYIQKVCEDILLPSSLKVVLDASNGVAGKVAPEIFSALGCHVIPLFCDIDGNFPNHFPDTSNEANLKQLCDKVRQERADFGVAFDGDADRLAVVDSEGAIIRTDRLMMILARDVLTRNPGADVVYDVKCSHHLGEIISKWGGRPILWKTGHALMKQKIREQGAILGGEFSGHVFFCERWFGFDDGIYAAA
;
A
#
# COMPACT_ATOMS: atom_id res chain seq x y z
N MET A 1 65.95 -85.33 15.24
CA MET A 1 67.40 -85.12 14.98
C MET A 1 67.57 -84.52 13.58
N LYS A 2 68.60 -83.66 13.38
CA LYS A 2 69.16 -83.19 12.09
C LYS A 2 68.28 -82.32 11.14
N ARG A 3 68.80 -81.11 10.84
CA ARG A 3 69.20 -80.52 9.52
C ARG A 3 68.61 -81.08 8.20
N ALA A 4 68.53 -80.33 7.08
CA ALA A 4 68.65 -78.89 6.75
C ALA A 4 68.53 -78.67 5.20
N SER A 5 68.24 -77.44 4.74
CA SER A 5 68.57 -76.85 3.40
C SER A 5 67.94 -75.44 3.28
N SER A 6 68.38 -74.38 2.57
CA SER A 6 69.55 -73.98 1.74
C SER A 6 69.20 -73.60 0.29
N SER A 7 69.43 -72.34 -0.13
CA SER A 7 69.68 -71.96 -1.54
C SER A 7 70.21 -70.50 -1.70
N ASN A 8 70.81 -70.23 -2.87
CA ASN A 8 71.33 -68.93 -3.35
C ASN A 8 70.16 -68.00 -3.82
N GLN A 9 70.29 -66.80 -4.41
CA GLN A 9 71.31 -66.31 -5.37
C GLN A 9 71.17 -64.81 -5.72
N ALA A 10 72.19 -64.27 -6.42
CA ALA A 10 72.19 -63.10 -7.32
C ALA A 10 72.11 -61.66 -6.74
N ARG A 11 72.91 -60.75 -7.34
CA ARG A 11 72.83 -59.29 -7.22
C ARG A 11 72.22 -58.70 -8.50
N GLY A 12 71.44 -57.62 -8.38
CA GLY A 12 70.94 -56.82 -9.52
C GLY A 12 71.39 -55.36 -9.43
N TYR A 13 71.54 -54.70 -10.60
CA TYR A 13 71.98 -53.29 -10.71
C TYR A 13 70.83 -52.29 -10.41
N PRO A 14 71.13 -51.00 -10.12
CA PRO A 14 70.22 -50.14 -9.36
C PRO A 14 69.11 -49.49 -10.20
N ALA A 15 68.09 -50.27 -10.54
CA ALA A 15 66.80 -49.77 -11.01
C ALA A 15 66.02 -48.85 -10.02
N PRO A 16 66.11 -48.95 -8.67
CA PRO A 16 65.17 -48.25 -7.79
C PRO A 16 65.44 -46.76 -7.60
N MET A 17 66.56 -46.20 -8.11
CA MET A 17 66.86 -44.77 -7.92
C MET A 17 66.14 -43.91 -8.96
N LEU A 18 66.18 -44.29 -10.24
CA LEU A 18 65.44 -43.61 -11.32
C LEU A 18 63.93 -43.65 -11.09
N SER A 19 63.39 -44.79 -10.64
CA SER A 19 61.95 -44.91 -10.34
C SER A 19 61.54 -44.08 -9.11
N ARG A 20 62.38 -43.96 -8.08
CA ARG A 20 62.12 -43.05 -6.94
C ARG A 20 62.14 -41.58 -7.34
N VAL A 21 63.10 -41.15 -8.16
CA VAL A 21 63.14 -39.76 -8.68
C VAL A 21 61.90 -39.48 -9.54
N ALA A 22 61.50 -40.41 -10.41
CA ALA A 22 60.27 -40.29 -11.19
C ALA A 22 59.01 -40.23 -10.30
N LEU A 23 58.94 -41.00 -9.21
CA LEU A 23 57.83 -40.98 -8.26
C LEU A 23 57.72 -39.64 -7.51
N ILE A 24 58.85 -39.10 -7.03
CA ILE A 24 58.90 -37.79 -6.36
C ILE A 24 58.48 -36.69 -7.33
N TYR A 25 58.95 -36.73 -8.58
CA TYR A 25 58.59 -35.79 -9.64
C TYR A 25 57.11 -35.89 -10.07
N LEU A 26 56.55 -37.09 -10.18
CA LEU A 26 55.11 -37.27 -10.44
C LEU A 26 54.26 -36.76 -9.26
N GLY A 27 54.74 -36.95 -8.02
CA GLY A 27 54.12 -36.39 -6.83
C GLY A 27 54.10 -34.86 -6.83
N SER A 28 55.23 -34.20 -7.12
CA SER A 28 55.29 -32.73 -7.18
C SER A 28 54.48 -32.15 -8.34
N LEU A 29 54.46 -32.80 -9.50
CA LEU A 29 53.59 -32.44 -10.63
C LEU A 29 52.10 -32.57 -10.26
N ALA A 30 51.71 -33.66 -9.57
CA ALA A 30 50.33 -33.86 -9.12
C ALA A 30 49.90 -32.82 -8.08
N ILE A 31 50.78 -32.44 -7.16
CA ILE A 31 50.54 -31.36 -6.18
C ILE A 31 50.39 -30.02 -6.91
N ALA A 32 51.30 -29.69 -7.83
CA ALA A 32 51.24 -28.44 -8.60
C ALA A 32 49.95 -28.32 -9.42
N LEU A 33 49.53 -29.39 -10.11
CA LEU A 33 48.25 -29.44 -10.83
C LEU A 33 47.04 -29.33 -9.89
N SER A 34 47.09 -29.95 -8.70
CA SER A 34 46.00 -29.86 -7.72
C SER A 34 45.86 -28.45 -7.14
N SER A 35 46.97 -27.80 -6.79
CA SER A 35 46.97 -26.40 -6.34
C SER A 35 46.52 -25.44 -7.43
N ALA A 36 46.94 -25.66 -8.69
CA ALA A 36 46.49 -24.86 -9.82
C ALA A 36 44.98 -25.02 -10.09
N LEU A 37 44.46 -26.24 -10.00
CA LEU A 37 43.03 -26.52 -10.13
C LEU A 37 42.23 -25.89 -8.99
N TYR A 38 42.73 -25.95 -7.75
CA TYR A 38 42.14 -25.27 -6.59
C TYR A 38 42.05 -23.75 -6.82
N LEU A 39 43.15 -23.12 -7.28
CA LEU A 39 43.15 -21.68 -7.54
C LEU A 39 42.13 -21.28 -8.62
N LEU A 40 42.05 -22.04 -9.71
CA LEU A 40 41.18 -21.72 -10.86
C LEU A 40 39.70 -22.06 -10.64
N VAL A 41 39.39 -23.10 -9.87
CA VAL A 41 38.01 -23.59 -9.66
C VAL A 41 37.40 -23.10 -8.34
N ILE A 42 38.20 -22.77 -7.33
CA ILE A 42 37.72 -22.43 -5.98
C ILE A 42 38.17 -21.03 -5.56
N ASP A 43 39.43 -20.65 -5.74
CA ASP A 43 39.93 -19.36 -5.23
C ASP A 43 39.46 -18.17 -6.10
N THR A 44 39.70 -18.19 -7.42
CA THR A 44 39.30 -17.07 -8.29
C THR A 44 37.80 -16.78 -8.35
N PRO A 45 36.87 -17.77 -8.35
CA PRO A 45 35.45 -17.48 -8.31
C PRO A 45 35.02 -16.88 -6.96
N ASN A 46 35.63 -17.31 -5.85
CA ASN A 46 35.35 -16.75 -4.53
C ASN A 46 35.90 -15.32 -4.38
N GLN A 47 37.07 -15.02 -4.93
CA GLN A 47 37.61 -13.65 -4.98
C GLN A 47 36.70 -12.75 -5.83
N THR A 48 36.41 -13.13 -7.07
CA THR A 48 35.50 -12.38 -7.95
C THR A 48 34.12 -12.15 -7.32
N ALA A 49 33.57 -13.16 -6.62
CA ALA A 49 32.29 -13.05 -5.91
C ALA A 49 32.37 -12.22 -4.61
N THR A 50 33.57 -11.96 -4.08
CA THR A 50 33.80 -11.05 -2.96
C THR A 50 33.95 -9.62 -3.48
N ASP A 51 34.80 -9.40 -4.49
CA ASP A 51 35.00 -8.11 -5.15
C ASP A 51 33.68 -7.52 -5.68
N LEU A 52 32.84 -8.36 -6.32
CA LEU A 52 31.51 -7.98 -6.78
C LEU A 52 30.59 -7.54 -5.64
N ARG A 53 30.63 -8.23 -4.49
CA ARG A 53 29.82 -7.86 -3.31
C ARG A 53 30.30 -6.57 -2.67
N GLU A 54 31.60 -6.34 -2.60
CA GLU A 54 32.15 -5.08 -2.08
C GLU A 54 31.75 -3.90 -2.99
N LEU A 55 31.77 -4.08 -4.32
CA LEU A 55 31.26 -3.10 -5.27
C LEU A 55 29.73 -2.90 -5.19
N GLU A 56 28.96 -3.98 -4.99
CA GLU A 56 27.50 -3.91 -4.75
C GLU A 56 27.19 -3.14 -3.45
N THR A 57 27.91 -3.39 -2.35
CA THR A 57 27.74 -2.64 -1.10
C THR A 57 28.15 -1.18 -1.23
N LEU A 58 29.32 -0.90 -1.82
CA LEU A 58 29.85 0.46 -1.91
C LEU A 58 28.99 1.36 -2.80
N GLY A 59 28.46 0.81 -3.90
CA GLY A 59 27.50 1.51 -4.76
C GLY A 59 26.17 1.79 -4.05
N ALA A 60 25.62 0.79 -3.35
CA ALA A 60 24.39 0.95 -2.57
C ALA A 60 24.55 1.99 -1.45
N ASP A 61 25.63 1.92 -0.65
CA ASP A 61 25.92 2.87 0.42
C ASP A 61 26.10 4.30 -0.09
N THR A 62 26.83 4.48 -1.20
CA THR A 62 27.07 5.81 -1.79
C THR A 62 25.76 6.47 -2.20
N ILE A 63 24.90 5.74 -2.92
CA ILE A 63 23.63 6.27 -3.43
C ILE A 63 22.61 6.44 -2.30
N ALA A 64 22.53 5.50 -1.34
CA ALA A 64 21.62 5.61 -0.20
C ALA A 64 21.99 6.80 0.73
N SER A 65 23.28 7.02 0.96
CA SER A 65 23.79 8.17 1.72
C SER A 65 23.44 9.50 1.03
N GLN A 66 23.65 9.58 -0.28
CA GLN A 66 23.27 10.76 -1.08
C GLN A 66 21.75 11.02 -1.06
N LEU A 67 20.92 9.99 -1.22
CA LEU A 67 19.46 10.13 -1.14
C LEU A 67 19.00 10.58 0.25
N GLY A 68 19.56 10.02 1.32
CA GLY A 68 19.31 10.48 2.69
C GLY A 68 19.77 11.93 2.94
N GLN A 69 20.86 12.36 2.31
CA GLN A 69 21.29 13.77 2.35
C GLN A 69 20.31 14.70 1.63
N THR A 70 19.82 14.31 0.44
CA THR A 70 18.79 15.06 -0.31
C THR A 70 17.51 15.19 0.50
N ILE A 71 16.98 14.09 1.04
CA ILE A 71 15.76 14.09 1.88
C ILE A 71 15.89 15.06 3.06
N ARG A 72 17.01 15.01 3.79
CA ARG A 72 17.31 15.94 4.89
C ARG A 72 17.39 17.39 4.41
N THR A 73 18.01 17.64 3.25
CA THR A 73 18.12 19.01 2.69
C THR A 73 16.76 19.57 2.28
N THR A 74 15.88 18.77 1.68
CA THR A 74 14.51 19.17 1.36
C THR A 74 13.69 19.44 2.62
N GLN A 75 13.77 18.57 3.64
CA GLN A 75 13.12 18.79 4.93
C GLN A 75 13.63 20.07 5.62
N ASP A 76 14.94 20.33 5.59
CA ASP A 76 15.55 21.56 6.12
C ASP A 76 15.13 22.82 5.34
N GLN A 77 14.93 22.72 4.03
CA GLN A 77 14.39 23.82 3.21
C GLN A 77 12.94 24.14 3.58
N LEU A 78 12.11 23.11 3.78
CA LEU A 78 10.72 23.26 4.27
C LEU A 78 10.69 23.87 5.68
N ARG A 79 11.56 23.41 6.60
CA ARG A 79 11.74 24.03 7.94
C ARG A 79 12.12 25.51 7.84
N LYS A 80 13.04 25.87 6.94
CA LYS A 80 13.46 27.26 6.72
C LYS A 80 12.34 28.12 6.12
N ALA A 81 11.57 27.59 5.17
CA ALA A 81 10.38 28.23 4.60
C ALA A 81 9.32 28.56 5.67
N LEU A 82 9.01 27.61 6.56
CA LEU A 82 8.11 27.79 7.72
C LEU A 82 8.60 28.81 8.76
N ASN A 83 9.86 29.23 8.69
CA ASN A 83 10.43 30.26 9.56
C ASN A 83 10.53 31.64 8.87
N THR A 84 10.09 31.78 7.62
CA THR A 84 10.03 33.09 6.95
C THR A 84 8.93 33.97 7.52
N LYS A 85 9.17 35.28 7.58
CA LYS A 85 8.25 36.25 8.21
C LYS A 85 6.84 36.20 7.61
N VAL A 86 6.74 36.14 6.28
CA VAL A 86 5.45 36.09 5.54
C VAL A 86 4.61 34.88 5.96
N VAL A 87 5.25 33.71 6.07
CA VAL A 87 4.59 32.47 6.51
C VAL A 87 4.17 32.54 7.98
N ARG A 88 4.99 33.14 8.84
CA ARG A 88 4.62 33.35 10.25
C ARG A 88 3.40 34.25 10.39
N GLU A 89 3.39 35.42 9.75
CA GLU A 89 2.28 36.37 9.81
C GLU A 89 0.99 35.80 9.20
N ALA A 90 1.08 34.94 8.16
CA ALA A 90 -0.07 34.21 7.63
C ALA A 90 -0.64 33.20 8.64
N ILE A 91 0.22 32.33 9.21
CA ILE A 91 -0.19 31.33 10.20
C ILE A 91 -0.73 31.98 11.49
N GLU A 92 -0.10 33.02 12.02
CA GLU A 92 -0.58 33.75 13.21
C GLU A 92 -1.94 34.43 12.99
N SER A 93 -2.29 34.76 11.75
CA SER A 93 -3.56 35.43 11.41
C SER A 93 -4.75 34.49 11.17
N ALA A 94 -4.49 33.20 10.92
CA ALA A 94 -5.48 32.21 10.45
C ALA A 94 -6.31 32.63 9.21
N ASP A 95 -5.84 33.64 8.46
CA ASP A 95 -6.49 34.24 7.29
C ASP A 95 -6.18 33.43 6.02
N SER A 96 -7.21 32.89 5.37
CA SER A 96 -7.08 32.03 4.19
C SER A 96 -6.50 32.76 2.97
N GLU A 97 -6.76 34.06 2.81
CA GLU A 97 -6.18 34.87 1.74
C GLU A 97 -4.66 35.00 1.95
N ARG A 98 -4.23 35.26 3.19
CA ARG A 98 -2.81 35.37 3.54
C ARG A 98 -2.06 34.04 3.46
N ILE A 99 -2.71 32.94 3.85
CA ILE A 99 -2.16 31.60 3.67
C ILE A 99 -1.95 31.30 2.18
N GLY A 100 -2.92 31.67 1.32
CA GLY A 100 -2.79 31.59 -0.15
C GLY A 100 -1.63 32.43 -0.70
N VAL A 101 -1.50 33.69 -0.28
CA VAL A 101 -0.39 34.58 -0.68
C VAL A 101 0.97 34.05 -0.19
N ALA A 102 1.05 33.54 1.05
CA ALA A 102 2.26 32.94 1.58
C ALA A 102 2.65 31.65 0.82
N GLN A 103 1.68 30.82 0.44
CA GLN A 103 1.91 29.64 -0.40
C GLN A 103 2.43 30.01 -1.79
N GLN A 104 1.84 31.02 -2.45
CA GLN A 104 2.33 31.55 -3.73
C GLN A 104 3.76 32.11 -3.62
N PHE A 105 4.10 32.77 -2.51
CA PHE A 105 5.46 33.25 -2.23
C PHE A 105 6.49 32.11 -2.07
N LEU A 106 6.07 30.94 -1.57
CA LEU A 106 6.94 29.78 -1.39
C LEU A 106 7.12 28.93 -2.65
N GLN A 107 6.14 28.90 -3.57
CA GLN A 107 6.18 28.06 -4.77
C GLN A 107 7.49 28.17 -5.58
N PRO A 108 8.11 29.36 -5.79
CA PRO A 108 9.37 29.48 -6.54
C PRO A 108 10.60 28.86 -5.84
N LEU A 109 10.52 28.55 -4.54
CA LEU A 109 11.60 27.86 -3.81
C LEU A 109 11.63 26.35 -4.09
N PHE A 110 10.53 25.79 -4.60
CA PHE A 110 10.37 24.37 -4.90
C PHE A 110 9.84 24.20 -6.34
N PRO A 111 10.62 24.58 -7.39
CA PRO A 111 10.17 24.56 -8.78
C PRO A 111 9.87 23.14 -9.31
N GLU A 112 10.41 22.11 -8.64
CA GLU A 112 10.22 20.69 -8.91
C GLU A 112 8.99 20.11 -8.16
N ALA A 113 8.16 20.96 -7.56
CA ALA A 113 6.93 20.57 -6.88
C ALA A 113 5.73 20.61 -7.84
N ILE A 114 4.98 19.51 -7.90
CA ILE A 114 3.61 19.54 -8.45
C ILE A 114 2.72 20.39 -7.55
N SER A 115 3.00 20.34 -6.24
CA SER A 115 2.17 20.96 -5.22
C SER A 115 2.98 21.28 -3.98
N LEU A 116 2.78 22.48 -3.46
CA LEU A 116 3.22 22.90 -2.14
C LEU A 116 2.01 23.50 -1.43
N GLN A 117 1.61 22.94 -0.30
CA GLN A 117 0.47 23.39 0.49
C GLN A 117 0.96 23.92 1.84
N LEU A 118 0.51 25.14 2.22
CA LEU A 118 0.71 25.71 3.55
C LEU A 118 -0.55 25.50 4.39
N ILE A 119 -0.41 24.73 5.46
CA ILE A 119 -1.51 24.25 6.28
C ILE A 119 -1.40 24.88 7.67
N HIS A 120 -2.45 25.60 8.08
CA HIS A 120 -2.64 26.07 9.45
C HIS A 120 -3.23 24.92 10.30
N VAL A 121 -2.72 24.72 11.51
CA VAL A 121 -3.28 23.75 12.47
C VAL A 121 -3.42 24.37 13.84
N ASP A 122 -4.66 24.56 14.28
CA ASP A 122 -5.02 25.05 15.61
C ASP A 122 -4.68 24.07 16.75
N GLU A 123 -4.73 24.56 17.99
CA GLU A 123 -4.34 23.81 19.19
C GLU A 123 -5.32 22.68 19.53
N LEU A 124 -6.61 22.83 19.18
CA LEU A 124 -7.63 21.79 19.29
C LEU A 124 -7.54 20.74 18.18
N GLY A 125 -6.89 21.06 17.05
CA GLY A 125 -6.82 20.23 15.86
C GLY A 125 -8.17 20.02 15.17
N SER A 126 -9.15 20.92 15.38
CA SER A 126 -10.57 20.60 15.19
C SER A 126 -11.34 21.55 14.26
N GLN A 127 -10.69 22.53 13.64
CA GLN A 127 -11.31 23.36 12.59
C GLN A 127 -10.42 23.50 11.35
N SER A 128 -9.13 23.80 11.53
CA SER A 128 -8.22 24.14 10.42
C SER A 128 -7.81 22.95 9.53
N ILE A 129 -8.11 21.71 9.93
CA ILE A 129 -7.79 20.51 9.14
C ILE A 129 -8.81 20.32 7.99
N MET A 130 -10.05 20.81 8.13
CA MET A 130 -11.12 20.49 7.19
C MET A 130 -11.02 21.20 5.83
N ALA A 131 -10.70 22.50 5.79
CA ALA A 131 -10.53 23.19 4.50
C ALA A 131 -9.37 22.64 3.65
N PRO A 132 -8.19 22.27 4.22
CA PRO A 132 -7.16 21.54 3.48
C PRO A 132 -7.56 20.09 3.12
N LEU A 133 -8.38 19.40 3.93
CA LEU A 133 -8.75 17.99 3.69
C LEU A 133 -9.44 17.75 2.34
N GLU A 134 -10.23 18.69 1.83
CA GLU A 134 -10.77 18.61 0.46
C GLU A 134 -9.71 18.69 -0.65
N THR A 135 -8.50 19.16 -0.31
CA THR A 135 -7.36 19.33 -1.23
C THR A 135 -6.24 18.31 -1.02
N LEU A 136 -6.34 17.46 0.01
CA LEU A 136 -5.42 16.33 0.24
C LEU A 136 -5.81 15.17 -0.69
N ARG A 137 -4.83 14.57 -1.36
CA ARG A 137 -5.09 13.59 -2.43
C ARG A 137 -5.50 12.22 -1.89
N ASN A 138 -5.15 11.93 -0.63
CA ASN A 138 -5.46 10.68 0.05
C ASN A 138 -5.24 10.78 1.57
N ASN A 139 -5.62 9.72 2.28
CA ASN A 139 -5.43 9.57 3.73
C ASN A 139 -3.95 9.51 4.15
N LEU A 140 -3.02 9.23 3.23
CA LEU A 140 -1.58 9.17 3.52
C LEU A 140 -0.98 10.58 3.65
N GLU A 141 -1.36 11.54 2.80
CA GLU A 141 -0.98 12.95 2.98
C GLU A 141 -1.51 13.49 4.33
N ALA A 142 -2.74 13.11 4.74
CA ALA A 142 -3.30 13.45 6.05
C ALA A 142 -2.54 12.81 7.23
N ASP A 143 -2.09 11.56 7.11
CA ASP A 143 -1.28 10.90 8.14
C ASP A 143 0.17 11.39 8.20
N LEU A 144 0.77 11.77 7.06
CA LEU A 144 2.05 12.49 7.02
C LEU A 144 1.95 13.83 7.76
N ILE A 145 0.88 14.60 7.53
CA ILE A 145 0.60 15.84 8.25
C ILE A 145 0.49 15.57 9.75
N ARG A 146 -0.28 14.56 10.18
CA ARG A 146 -0.40 14.14 11.59
C ARG A 146 0.97 13.80 12.19
N ARG A 147 1.74 12.90 11.57
CA ARG A 147 3.09 12.51 12.03
C ARG A 147 4.06 13.68 12.07
N SER A 148 3.94 14.65 11.17
CA SER A 148 4.81 15.84 11.17
C SER A 148 4.62 16.76 12.39
N ARG A 149 3.45 16.69 13.06
CA ARG A 149 3.22 17.37 14.36
C ARG A 149 3.90 16.65 15.53
N GLU A 150 4.04 15.34 15.43
CA GLU A 150 4.62 14.45 16.43
C GLU A 150 6.15 14.37 16.33
N GLY A 151 6.73 14.70 15.17
CA GLY A 151 8.17 14.72 14.94
C GLY A 151 8.54 14.85 13.47
N LEU A 152 9.61 14.16 13.05
CA LEU A 152 10.00 14.10 11.64
C LEU A 152 9.17 13.03 10.92
N ALA A 153 8.27 13.45 10.02
CA ALA A 153 7.61 12.50 9.11
C ALA A 153 8.61 12.10 7.99
N PRO A 154 8.86 10.79 7.77
CA PRO A 154 9.63 10.33 6.61
C PRO A 154 8.86 10.63 5.31
N PRO A 155 9.54 10.85 4.18
CA PRO A 155 8.87 10.97 2.89
C PRO A 155 8.27 9.63 2.48
N GLU A 156 7.09 9.65 1.86
CA GLU A 156 6.40 8.45 1.40
C GLU A 156 5.94 8.56 -0.06
N ALA A 157 6.14 7.48 -0.80
CA ALA A 157 5.73 7.29 -2.18
C ALA A 157 4.42 6.50 -2.26
N TYR A 158 3.50 6.92 -3.13
CA TYR A 158 2.19 6.29 -3.33
C TYR A 158 1.71 6.39 -4.78
N ALA A 159 0.83 5.48 -5.20
CA ALA A 159 0.18 5.54 -6.50
C ALA A 159 -1.03 6.48 -6.48
N LEU A 160 -1.22 7.26 -7.54
CA LEU A 160 -2.40 8.11 -7.74
C LEU A 160 -2.77 8.14 -9.23
N GLY A 161 -3.95 7.63 -9.57
CA GLY A 161 -4.33 7.37 -10.96
C GLY A 161 -3.32 6.44 -11.64
N ASN A 162 -2.77 6.87 -12.77
CA ASN A 162 -1.74 6.15 -13.52
C ASN A 162 -0.30 6.53 -13.12
N GLY A 163 -0.12 7.43 -12.14
CA GLY A 163 1.18 7.96 -11.73
C GLY A 163 1.59 7.53 -10.32
N VAL A 164 2.82 7.87 -9.96
CA VAL A 164 3.36 7.76 -8.60
C VAL A 164 3.71 9.16 -8.11
N LEU A 165 3.40 9.46 -6.85
CA LEU A 165 3.78 10.70 -6.18
C LEU A 165 4.63 10.38 -4.95
N ILE A 166 5.55 11.29 -4.63
CA ILE A 166 6.33 11.32 -3.39
C ILE A 166 5.85 12.54 -2.61
N SER A 167 5.47 12.36 -1.35
CA SER A 167 5.04 13.46 -0.46
C SER A 167 5.88 13.54 0.80
N THR A 168 6.17 14.77 1.23
CA THR A 168 6.95 15.11 2.43
C THR A 168 6.20 16.16 3.24
N ALA A 169 5.92 15.89 4.52
CA ALA A 169 5.29 16.83 5.43
C ALA A 169 6.27 17.29 6.53
N VAL A 170 6.27 18.59 6.82
CA VAL A 170 7.14 19.21 7.84
C VAL A 170 6.32 20.23 8.62
N ALA A 171 6.30 20.14 9.95
CA ALA A 171 5.69 21.14 10.81
C ALA A 171 6.70 22.18 11.30
N SER A 172 6.21 23.35 11.74
CA SER A 172 7.03 24.43 12.27
C SER A 172 7.58 24.11 13.66
N ASP A 173 8.87 24.40 13.86
CA ASP A 173 9.56 24.32 15.16
C ASP A 173 9.11 25.38 16.18
N TRP A 174 8.20 26.27 15.76
CA TRP A 174 7.59 27.31 16.57
C TRP A 174 6.05 27.15 16.55
N ARG A 175 5.40 27.62 17.62
CA ARG A 175 3.95 27.83 17.70
C ARG A 175 3.66 29.31 17.85
N SER A 176 2.51 29.72 17.34
CA SER A 176 1.94 31.06 17.53
C SER A 176 1.39 31.25 18.97
N PRO A 177 1.12 32.49 19.42
CA PRO A 177 0.62 32.75 20.78
C PRO A 177 -0.75 32.12 21.11
N ASN A 178 -1.52 31.71 20.10
CA ASN A 178 -2.78 30.97 20.18
C ASN A 178 -2.59 29.46 19.91
N GLY A 179 -1.37 28.93 20.10
CA GLY A 179 -1.06 27.49 20.07
C GLY A 179 -0.91 26.88 18.68
N ALA A 180 -1.35 27.59 17.63
CA ALA A 180 -1.38 27.09 16.27
C ALA A 180 0.02 26.90 15.65
N GLN A 181 0.11 26.01 14.68
CA GLN A 181 1.34 25.55 14.04
C GLN A 181 1.18 25.58 12.51
N GLY A 182 2.25 25.94 11.80
CA GLY A 182 2.30 25.85 10.34
C GLY A 182 2.86 24.51 9.90
N ILE A 183 2.31 23.92 8.85
CA ILE A 183 2.81 22.70 8.22
C ILE A 183 2.96 22.95 6.73
N LEU A 184 4.07 22.53 6.13
CA LEU A 184 4.22 22.44 4.67
C LEU A 184 4.11 20.98 4.24
N LEU A 185 3.21 20.74 3.28
CA LEU A 185 3.14 19.50 2.52
C LEU A 185 3.67 19.76 1.11
N LEU A 186 4.72 19.02 0.74
CA LEU A 186 5.38 19.07 -0.58
C LEU A 186 5.11 17.75 -1.32
N SER A 187 4.54 17.82 -2.51
CA SER A 187 4.26 16.65 -3.36
C SER A 187 4.96 16.76 -4.73
N GLN A 188 5.72 15.73 -5.12
CA GLN A 188 6.58 15.68 -6.31
C GLN A 188 6.41 14.34 -7.07
N THR A 189 6.86 14.25 -8.33
CA THR A 189 6.96 12.95 -9.03
C THR A 189 8.34 12.30 -8.81
N PRO A 190 8.45 10.96 -8.94
CA PRO A 190 9.74 10.28 -9.02
C PRO A 190 10.60 10.69 -10.21
N GLU A 191 10.08 11.34 -11.26
CA GLU A 191 10.91 11.81 -12.38
C GLU A 191 12.00 12.80 -11.94
N HIS A 192 11.79 13.58 -10.87
CA HIS A 192 12.84 14.43 -10.30
C HIS A 192 14.08 13.61 -9.88
N LEU A 193 13.86 12.40 -9.33
CA LEU A 193 14.93 11.47 -8.98
C LEU A 193 15.66 10.92 -10.21
N SER A 194 15.05 10.95 -11.41
CA SER A 194 15.70 10.47 -12.65
C SER A 194 16.86 11.35 -13.10
N ASN A 195 16.80 12.66 -12.88
CA ASN A 195 17.92 13.57 -13.17
C ASN A 195 19.16 13.21 -12.34
N PHE A 196 18.95 12.84 -11.07
CA PHE A 196 20.02 12.45 -10.15
C PHE A 196 20.48 11.01 -10.35
N LEU A 197 19.57 10.04 -10.19
CA LEU A 197 19.86 8.60 -10.22
C LEU A 197 20.08 8.07 -11.64
N GLY A 198 19.40 8.62 -12.64
CA GLY A 198 19.57 8.23 -14.04
C GLY A 198 20.98 8.59 -14.55
N THR A 199 21.50 9.75 -14.18
CA THR A 199 22.88 10.15 -14.50
C THR A 199 23.90 9.19 -13.88
N LEU A 200 23.70 8.80 -12.62
CA LEU A 200 24.56 7.83 -11.91
C LEU A 200 24.45 6.42 -12.52
N ALA A 201 23.23 5.95 -12.79
CA ALA A 201 22.97 4.65 -13.40
C ALA A 201 23.57 4.53 -14.81
N LEU A 202 23.42 5.57 -15.65
CA LEU A 202 24.01 5.62 -16.99
C LEU A 202 25.55 5.66 -16.94
N ALA A 203 26.13 6.43 -16.01
CA ALA A 203 27.58 6.50 -15.84
C ALA A 203 28.21 5.16 -15.40
N GLN A 204 27.47 4.32 -14.67
CA GLN A 204 27.94 3.04 -14.13
C GLN A 204 27.35 1.80 -14.85
N ASN A 205 26.47 2.01 -15.84
CA ASN A 205 25.57 1.00 -16.44
C ASN A 205 24.79 0.16 -15.41
N ALA A 206 24.52 0.72 -14.23
CA ALA A 206 23.96 0.02 -13.09
C ALA A 206 22.42 -0.03 -13.11
N ALA A 207 21.85 -1.01 -12.42
CA ALA A 207 20.42 -1.08 -12.13
C ALA A 207 20.13 -0.57 -10.72
N ILE A 208 19.09 0.25 -10.61
CA ILE A 208 18.62 0.93 -9.41
C ILE A 208 17.11 0.67 -9.27
N ASP A 209 16.67 0.13 -8.13
CA ASP A 209 15.26 -0.05 -7.79
C ASP A 209 15.03 0.52 -6.38
N LEU A 210 14.23 1.59 -6.28
CA LEU A 210 13.81 2.18 -5.01
C LEU A 210 12.47 1.60 -4.58
N GLN A 211 12.44 1.09 -3.35
CA GLN A 211 11.33 0.34 -2.79
C GLN A 211 10.95 0.91 -1.42
N GLN A 212 9.66 1.17 -1.21
CA GLN A 212 9.12 1.56 0.09
C GLN A 212 8.67 0.34 0.89
N LYS A 213 9.01 0.31 2.17
CA LYS A 213 8.48 -0.66 3.14
C LYS A 213 7.07 -0.22 3.54
N ILE A 214 6.10 -1.11 3.35
CA ILE A 214 4.70 -0.90 3.72
C ILE A 214 4.28 -2.02 4.68
N ALA A 215 3.86 -1.66 5.89
CA ALA A 215 3.32 -2.62 6.84
C ALA A 215 1.93 -3.10 6.38
N GLN A 216 1.72 -4.42 6.31
CA GLN A 216 0.44 -5.04 6.02
C GLN A 216 -0.34 -5.38 7.31
N PRO A 217 -1.69 -5.47 7.27
CA PRO A 217 -2.50 -5.82 8.44
C PRO A 217 -2.21 -7.19 9.07
N ASN A 218 -1.53 -8.08 8.35
CA ASN A 218 -1.08 -9.40 8.82
C ASN A 218 0.26 -9.35 9.58
N GLY A 219 0.83 -8.17 9.82
CA GLY A 219 2.13 -7.97 10.48
C GLY A 219 3.35 -8.20 9.58
N GLN A 220 3.16 -8.47 8.28
CA GLN A 220 4.26 -8.61 7.31
C GLN A 220 4.61 -7.26 6.67
N THR A 221 5.84 -7.10 6.22
CA THR A 221 6.28 -5.90 5.49
C THR A 221 6.34 -6.20 3.99
N ALA A 222 5.48 -5.53 3.22
CA ALA A 222 5.54 -5.52 1.77
C ALA A 222 6.58 -4.51 1.26
N LEU A 223 7.07 -4.74 0.04
CA LEU A 223 8.01 -3.87 -0.65
C LEU A 223 7.36 -3.34 -1.92
N TYR A 224 7.03 -2.06 -1.93
CA TYR A 224 6.45 -1.37 -3.09
C TYR A 224 7.55 -0.63 -3.85
N SER A 225 7.91 -1.13 -5.03
CA SER A 225 8.82 -0.40 -5.92
C SER A 225 8.10 0.79 -6.55
N PHE A 226 8.71 1.97 -6.43
CA PHE A 226 8.14 3.24 -6.88
C PHE A 226 9.02 3.98 -7.90
N PHE A 227 10.25 3.52 -8.13
CA PHE A 227 11.18 4.07 -9.12
C PHE A 227 12.21 3.01 -9.55
N LYS A 228 12.42 2.83 -10.86
CA LYS A 228 13.41 1.89 -11.42
C LYS A 228 14.19 2.50 -12.58
N VAL A 229 15.49 2.23 -12.64
CA VAL A 229 16.37 2.55 -13.78
C VAL A 229 17.31 1.37 -14.04
N GLY A 230 17.58 1.08 -15.32
CA GLY A 230 18.44 -0.03 -15.74
C GLY A 230 17.77 -1.41 -15.67
N VAL A 231 18.51 -2.44 -16.07
CA VAL A 231 18.07 -3.85 -16.04
C VAL A 231 19.00 -4.63 -15.11
N PRO A 232 18.48 -5.28 -14.06
CA PRO A 232 19.32 -5.97 -13.07
C PRO A 232 19.95 -7.24 -13.66
N ASN A 233 21.27 -7.34 -13.57
CA ASN A 233 22.04 -8.51 -14.04
C ASN A 233 22.39 -9.48 -12.90
N THR A 234 22.35 -9.03 -11.64
CA THR A 234 22.60 -9.84 -10.43
C THR A 234 21.45 -9.68 -9.42
N ARG A 235 21.42 -10.52 -8.37
CA ARG A 235 20.69 -10.21 -7.14
C ARG A 235 21.46 -9.10 -6.41
N GLY A 236 21.15 -7.85 -6.75
CA GLY A 236 21.81 -6.67 -6.20
C GLY A 236 21.74 -6.55 -4.67
N HIS A 237 22.65 -5.76 -4.10
CA HIS A 237 22.66 -5.46 -2.67
C HIS A 237 21.53 -4.48 -2.32
N THR A 238 20.89 -4.69 -1.18
CA THR A 238 19.76 -3.86 -0.70
C THR A 238 20.16 -3.10 0.56
N GLN A 239 20.18 -1.77 0.48
CA GLN A 239 20.55 -0.88 1.59
C GLN A 239 19.38 0.05 1.97
N ALA A 240 19.21 0.34 3.26
CA ALA A 240 18.17 1.23 3.76
C ALA A 240 18.57 2.71 3.60
N ILE A 241 17.60 3.58 3.28
CA ILE A 241 17.84 5.02 3.12
C ILE A 241 17.46 5.75 4.41
N GLU A 242 18.47 6.32 5.06
CA GLU A 242 18.32 7.06 6.33
C GLU A 242 17.32 8.23 6.21
N GLY A 243 16.45 8.38 7.20
CA GLY A 243 15.39 9.40 7.22
C GLY A 243 14.12 9.04 6.43
N SER A 244 14.01 7.81 5.92
CA SER A 244 12.86 7.34 5.12
C SER A 244 12.40 5.93 5.49
N GLN A 245 11.28 5.47 4.92
CA GLN A 245 10.89 4.05 4.90
C GLN A 245 11.38 3.33 3.63
N TRP A 246 12.35 3.88 2.91
CA TRP A 246 12.83 3.37 1.63
C TRP A 246 14.06 2.47 1.79
N GLN A 247 14.21 1.58 0.82
CA GLN A 247 15.42 0.82 0.56
C GLN A 247 15.77 0.93 -0.92
N LEU A 248 17.07 0.98 -1.20
CA LEU A 248 17.67 0.92 -2.52
C LEU A 248 18.15 -0.50 -2.77
N SER A 249 17.72 -1.12 -3.88
CA SER A 249 18.40 -2.27 -4.47
C SER A 249 19.30 -1.81 -5.61
N TYR A 250 20.59 -2.17 -5.56
CA TYR A 250 21.62 -1.77 -6.52
C TYR A 250 22.37 -2.98 -7.09
N SER A 251 22.51 -3.04 -8.41
CA SER A 251 23.26 -4.08 -9.14
C SER A 251 24.21 -3.40 -10.15
N PRO A 252 25.53 -3.64 -10.12
CA PRO A 252 26.51 -2.94 -10.95
C PRO A 252 26.43 -3.35 -12.42
N GLY A 253 26.85 -2.44 -13.31
CA GLY A 253 26.83 -2.67 -14.75
C GLY A 253 27.81 -3.75 -15.23
N PRO A 254 27.54 -4.38 -16.39
CA PRO A 254 28.30 -5.53 -16.88
C PRO A 254 29.79 -5.22 -17.16
N MET A 255 30.15 -3.97 -17.45
CA MET A 255 31.55 -3.55 -17.59
C MET A 255 32.32 -3.56 -16.26
N LEU A 256 31.70 -3.13 -15.15
CA LEU A 256 32.32 -3.16 -13.83
C LEU A 256 32.49 -4.61 -13.35
N ALA A 257 31.51 -5.47 -13.63
CA ALA A 257 31.62 -6.89 -13.36
C ALA A 257 32.72 -7.58 -14.20
N ALA A 258 32.92 -7.15 -15.45
CA ALA A 258 33.97 -7.70 -16.32
C ALA A 258 35.40 -7.39 -15.83
N THR A 259 35.65 -6.22 -15.21
CA THR A 259 36.97 -5.87 -14.69
C THR A 259 37.49 -6.86 -13.64
N ALA A 260 36.60 -7.45 -12.83
CA ALA A 260 36.96 -8.46 -11.82
C ALA A 260 37.41 -9.81 -12.41
N GLN A 261 37.17 -10.08 -13.71
CA GLN A 261 37.61 -11.32 -14.37
C GLN A 261 39.06 -11.27 -14.90
N SER A 262 39.70 -10.10 -14.91
CA SER A 262 41.00 -9.88 -15.57
C SER A 262 42.15 -10.75 -15.02
N ASN A 263 42.11 -11.13 -13.74
CA ASN A 263 43.13 -11.97 -13.09
C ASN A 263 43.21 -13.42 -13.62
N PHE A 264 42.16 -13.91 -14.31
CA PHE A 264 42.08 -15.29 -14.82
C PHE A 264 43.23 -15.65 -15.78
N TRP A 265 43.58 -14.75 -16.70
CA TRP A 265 44.64 -14.98 -17.70
C TRP A 265 46.04 -14.99 -17.09
N GLY A 266 46.30 -14.16 -16.08
CA GLY A 266 47.59 -14.13 -15.38
C GLY A 266 47.91 -15.47 -14.71
N LEU A 267 46.91 -16.09 -14.08
CA LEU A 267 47.04 -17.41 -13.47
C LEU A 267 47.25 -18.52 -14.51
N ILE A 268 46.56 -18.49 -15.64
CA ILE A 268 46.80 -19.45 -16.75
C ILE A 268 48.23 -19.33 -17.28
N VAL A 269 48.76 -18.11 -17.46
CA VAL A 269 50.15 -17.89 -17.90
C VAL A 269 51.14 -18.40 -16.86
N ALA A 270 50.94 -18.11 -15.56
CA ALA A 270 51.79 -18.61 -14.48
C ALA A 270 51.79 -20.14 -14.42
N LEU A 271 50.62 -20.78 -14.58
CA LEU A 271 50.44 -22.23 -14.63
C LEU A 271 51.19 -22.86 -15.81
N LEU A 272 51.08 -22.26 -17.01
CA LEU A 272 51.82 -22.70 -18.20
C LEU A 272 53.35 -22.57 -18.05
N VAL A 273 53.83 -21.47 -17.43
CA VAL A 273 55.25 -21.29 -17.11
C VAL A 273 55.73 -22.35 -16.11
N LEU A 274 54.94 -22.63 -15.07
CA LEU A 274 55.27 -23.65 -14.07
C LEU A 274 55.30 -25.06 -14.70
N LEU A 275 54.33 -25.38 -15.56
CA LEU A 275 54.32 -26.62 -16.36
C LEU A 275 55.56 -26.73 -17.27
N LEU A 276 55.96 -25.64 -17.92
CA LEU A 276 57.15 -25.59 -18.78
C LEU A 276 58.44 -25.82 -17.99
N CYS A 277 58.61 -25.17 -16.83
CA CYS A 277 59.73 -25.41 -15.92
C CYS A 277 59.78 -26.87 -15.42
N VAL A 278 58.62 -27.43 -15.09
CA VAL A 278 58.49 -28.82 -14.65
C VAL A 278 58.84 -29.80 -15.78
N VAL A 279 58.42 -29.58 -17.03
CA VAL A 279 58.76 -30.49 -18.15
C VAL A 279 60.21 -30.34 -18.64
N THR A 280 60.76 -29.13 -18.65
CA THR A 280 62.11 -28.87 -19.23
C THR A 280 63.25 -29.33 -18.32
N THR A 281 63.14 -29.19 -17.00
CA THR A 281 64.18 -29.59 -16.05
C THR A 281 64.52 -31.10 -16.06
N PRO A 282 63.58 -32.07 -16.03
CA PRO A 282 63.89 -33.50 -16.11
C PRO A 282 64.35 -33.90 -17.51
N LEU A 283 63.87 -33.25 -18.58
CA LEU A 283 64.35 -33.50 -19.94
C LEU A 283 65.83 -33.11 -20.07
N TRP A 284 66.20 -31.95 -19.52
CA TRP A 284 67.60 -31.52 -19.41
C TRP A 284 68.44 -32.50 -18.58
N LEU A 285 67.95 -32.92 -17.41
CA LEU A 285 68.60 -33.91 -16.53
C LEU A 285 68.80 -35.28 -17.20
N LEU A 286 67.81 -35.76 -17.97
CA LEU A 286 67.92 -37.01 -18.73
C LEU A 286 68.92 -36.87 -19.89
N LEU A 287 68.98 -35.71 -20.54
CA LEU A 287 69.94 -35.44 -21.61
C LEU A 287 71.38 -35.29 -21.08
N THR A 288 71.59 -34.65 -19.93
CA THR A 288 72.91 -34.58 -19.28
C THR A 288 73.35 -35.95 -18.74
N ALA A 289 72.47 -36.68 -18.05
CA ALA A 289 72.75 -38.06 -17.62
C ALA A 289 73.10 -38.99 -18.79
N ARG A 290 72.39 -38.87 -19.93
CA ARG A 290 72.68 -39.65 -21.15
C ARG A 290 74.00 -39.23 -21.83
N ARG A 291 74.44 -37.98 -21.68
CA ARG A 291 75.78 -37.52 -22.11
C ARG A 291 76.87 -38.11 -21.22
N TYR A 292 76.73 -38.04 -19.89
CA TYR A 292 77.67 -38.64 -18.93
C TYR A 292 77.79 -40.15 -19.14
N LEU A 293 76.68 -40.89 -19.21
CA LEU A 293 76.68 -42.34 -19.47
C LEU A 293 77.42 -42.71 -20.77
N ARG A 294 77.28 -41.90 -21.83
CA ARG A 294 78.05 -42.11 -23.08
C ARG A 294 79.55 -41.85 -22.89
N ALA A 295 79.94 -40.83 -22.12
CA ALA A 295 81.34 -40.57 -21.81
C ALA A 295 81.97 -41.70 -20.98
N SER A 296 81.28 -42.18 -19.94
CA SER A 296 81.74 -43.31 -19.10
C SER A 296 81.87 -44.61 -19.91
N VAL A 297 80.92 -44.90 -20.81
CA VAL A 297 81.00 -46.07 -21.70
C VAL A 297 82.12 -45.94 -22.73
N ALA A 298 82.38 -44.74 -23.26
CA ALA A 298 83.51 -44.50 -24.16
C ALA A 298 84.87 -44.66 -23.46
N ALA A 299 85.00 -44.20 -22.21
CA ALA A 299 86.22 -44.39 -21.41
C ALA A 299 86.54 -45.87 -21.17
N MET A 300 85.52 -46.68 -20.85
CA MET A 300 85.63 -48.13 -20.68
C MET A 300 85.94 -48.91 -21.98
N ALA A 301 85.86 -48.27 -23.16
CA ALA A 301 86.13 -48.89 -24.45
C ALA A 301 87.57 -48.66 -24.98
N SER A 302 88.45 -48.05 -24.18
CA SER A 302 89.85 -47.79 -24.58
C SER A 302 90.79 -48.96 -24.22
N PRO A 303 91.79 -49.33 -25.05
CA PRO A 303 92.59 -50.56 -24.83
C PRO A 303 93.63 -50.54 -23.70
N GLN A 304 93.68 -49.48 -22.87
CA GLN A 304 94.61 -49.38 -21.73
C GLN A 304 93.87 -49.03 -20.43
N ALA A 305 92.92 -49.87 -20.05
CA ALA A 305 92.28 -49.84 -18.74
C ALA A 305 93.08 -50.64 -17.70
N SER A 306 94.05 -50.00 -17.05
CA SER A 306 94.33 -50.34 -15.64
C SER A 306 93.09 -50.02 -14.80
N GLN A 307 92.88 -50.74 -13.69
CA GLN A 307 91.64 -50.62 -12.91
C GLN A 307 91.42 -49.18 -12.39
N PRO A 308 90.31 -48.51 -12.74
CA PRO A 308 89.97 -47.25 -12.10
C PRO A 308 89.52 -47.50 -10.65
N ASP A 309 90.05 -46.73 -9.72
CA ASP A 309 89.61 -46.74 -8.31
C ASP A 309 88.13 -46.33 -8.25
N PRO A 310 87.23 -47.09 -7.58
CA PRO A 310 85.83 -46.70 -7.39
C PRO A 310 85.63 -45.36 -6.66
N ARG A 311 86.67 -44.78 -6.06
CA ARG A 311 86.68 -43.41 -5.49
C ARG A 311 86.84 -42.31 -6.56
N ALA A 312 87.48 -42.60 -7.70
CA ALA A 312 87.71 -41.63 -8.77
C ALA A 312 86.45 -41.24 -9.57
N VAL A 313 85.31 -41.91 -9.33
CA VAL A 313 84.02 -41.60 -9.98
C VAL A 313 83.27 -40.47 -9.22
N TRP A 314 83.80 -40.00 -8.09
CA TRP A 314 83.10 -39.07 -7.19
C TRP A 314 83.67 -37.64 -7.12
N SER A 315 84.92 -37.40 -7.55
CA SER A 315 85.52 -36.05 -7.58
C SER A 315 84.68 -35.05 -8.37
N ASP A 316 84.15 -35.48 -9.50
CA ASP A 316 83.44 -34.63 -10.45
C ASP A 316 81.99 -34.34 -10.03
N LEU A 317 81.55 -34.93 -8.91
CA LEU A 317 80.24 -34.70 -8.27
C LEU A 317 80.34 -33.99 -6.90
N GLU A 318 81.53 -33.90 -6.30
CA GLU A 318 81.74 -33.10 -5.08
C GLU A 318 81.23 -31.65 -5.20
N PRO A 319 81.41 -30.91 -6.32
CA PRO A 319 80.90 -29.54 -6.45
C PRO A 319 79.36 -29.42 -6.34
N LEU A 320 78.62 -30.46 -6.74
CA LEU A 320 77.16 -30.47 -6.66
C LEU A 320 76.64 -30.93 -5.29
N LEU A 321 77.37 -31.81 -4.61
CA LEU A 321 77.07 -32.20 -3.22
C LEU A 321 77.43 -31.07 -2.25
N ALA A 322 78.54 -30.36 -2.46
CA ALA A 322 78.94 -29.19 -1.68
C ALA A 322 77.87 -28.08 -1.69
N LEU A 323 77.21 -27.85 -2.83
CA LEU A 323 76.13 -26.88 -2.96
C LEU A 323 74.86 -27.28 -2.19
N SER A 324 74.70 -28.55 -1.83
CA SER A 324 73.56 -29.05 -1.05
C SER A 324 73.80 -29.01 0.46
N HIS A 325 75.05 -29.14 0.90
CA HIS A 325 75.42 -29.13 2.33
C HIS A 325 75.71 -27.73 2.90
N SER A 326 75.92 -26.72 2.06
CA SER A 326 76.09 -25.32 2.49
C SER A 326 74.81 -24.66 3.02
N LEU A 327 73.63 -25.18 2.64
CA LEU A 327 72.32 -24.68 3.08
C LEU A 327 71.77 -25.39 4.34
N SER A 328 72.49 -26.37 4.90
CA SER A 328 71.99 -27.26 5.96
C SER A 328 72.84 -27.30 7.24
N SER A 329 73.72 -26.32 7.46
CA SER A 329 74.68 -26.36 8.58
C SER A 329 74.98 -25.01 9.26
N VAL A 330 74.40 -23.88 8.82
CA VAL A 330 74.56 -22.57 9.48
C VAL A 330 73.43 -22.31 10.49
N ALA A 331 73.33 -23.23 11.43
CA ALA A 331 72.71 -23.07 12.75
C ALA A 331 73.46 -24.05 13.67
N THR A 332 74.10 -23.66 14.77
CA THR A 332 73.94 -22.45 15.60
C THR A 332 75.29 -21.97 16.18
N ALA A 333 75.52 -20.66 16.22
CA ALA A 333 76.56 -20.04 17.08
C ALA A 333 76.20 -18.58 17.42
N GLU A 334 76.27 -18.25 18.71
CA GLU A 334 76.14 -16.93 19.35
C GLU A 334 77.51 -16.56 20.00
N PRO A 335 77.74 -15.34 20.53
CA PRO A 335 77.20 -14.00 20.20
C PRO A 335 78.32 -12.90 20.13
N GLU A 336 77.92 -11.61 20.18
CA GLU A 336 78.72 -10.44 20.65
C GLU A 336 79.94 -9.96 19.80
N SER A 337 80.32 -8.67 19.76
CA SER A 337 79.68 -7.39 20.16
C SER A 337 80.34 -6.18 19.42
N GLU A 338 80.26 -4.96 20.00
CA GLU A 338 80.75 -3.64 19.52
C GLU A 338 79.93 -2.99 18.37
N LEU A 339 79.05 -2.01 18.66
CA LEU A 339 79.29 -0.56 18.87
C LEU A 339 79.66 0.25 17.61
N SER A 340 78.76 1.13 17.18
CA SER A 340 78.94 2.59 17.38
C SER A 340 77.78 3.46 16.86
N GLN A 341 77.41 4.43 17.70
CA GLN A 341 76.87 5.77 17.39
C GLN A 341 75.43 5.94 16.84
N GLU A 342 74.67 6.73 17.58
CA GLU A 342 73.40 7.38 17.21
C GLU A 342 73.65 8.55 16.22
N PRO A 343 72.59 9.20 15.73
CA PRO A 343 72.27 10.49 16.37
C PRO A 343 70.79 10.69 16.73
N GLU A 344 70.56 11.62 17.66
CA GLU A 344 69.24 12.11 18.10
C GLU A 344 68.42 12.85 17.02
N PRO A 345 67.09 12.97 17.19
CA PRO A 345 66.23 13.80 16.34
C PRO A 345 66.29 15.29 16.72
N PRO A 346 66.10 16.23 15.76
CA PRO A 346 65.83 17.64 16.06
C PRO A 346 64.35 17.85 16.49
N ALA A 347 64.12 18.89 17.30
CA ALA A 347 62.84 19.16 17.95
C ALA A 347 61.93 20.16 17.19
N ASP A 348 60.67 20.21 17.65
CA ASP A 348 59.67 21.27 17.45
C ASP A 348 60.23 22.68 17.79
N PRO A 349 59.82 23.76 17.09
CA PRO A 349 58.79 24.63 17.70
C PRO A 349 57.86 25.41 16.76
N SER A 350 56.61 25.63 17.21
CA SER A 350 55.84 26.92 17.09
C SER A 350 55.35 27.37 15.68
N THR A 351 54.30 28.19 15.49
CA THR A 351 53.23 28.76 16.35
C THR A 351 52.04 29.20 15.47
N ASP A 352 50.86 29.27 16.07
CA ASP A 352 49.73 30.21 15.84
C ASP A 352 49.22 30.65 14.43
N SER A 353 47.89 30.79 14.40
CA SER A 353 47.13 31.83 13.66
C SER A 353 46.68 31.61 12.20
N GLU A 354 45.46 31.05 12.09
CA GLU A 354 44.33 31.57 11.27
C GLU A 354 44.35 31.61 9.72
N LEU A 355 43.23 31.11 9.15
CA LEU A 355 42.42 31.69 8.05
C LEU A 355 43.16 32.22 6.78
N ALA A 356 42.91 31.75 5.55
CA ALA A 356 41.66 31.21 4.98
C ALA A 356 41.87 30.57 3.57
N ALA A 357 40.75 30.31 2.86
CA ALA A 357 40.63 30.12 1.41
C ALA A 357 41.06 28.77 0.77
N VAL A 358 40.09 27.83 0.73
CA VAL A 358 39.47 27.28 -0.51
C VAL A 358 40.36 26.63 -1.60
N MET A 359 40.04 25.35 -1.90
CA MET A 359 40.49 24.48 -3.01
C MET A 359 41.93 23.95 -3.01
N GLY A 360 42.07 22.64 -2.73
CA GLY A 360 43.30 21.86 -2.89
C GLY A 360 42.98 20.35 -2.94
N ASN A 361 43.44 19.66 -3.97
CA ASN A 361 43.00 18.31 -4.37
C ASN A 361 43.57 17.17 -3.49
N THR A 362 42.72 16.17 -3.19
CA THR A 362 43.02 14.71 -3.07
C THR A 362 44.11 14.15 -2.13
N SER A 363 43.77 12.98 -1.56
CA SER A 363 44.63 11.91 -1.01
C SER A 363 45.25 12.07 0.39
N ASN A 364 44.72 11.29 1.35
CA ASN A 364 45.47 10.24 2.04
C ASN A 364 44.50 9.21 2.67
N PHE A 365 44.68 7.92 2.37
CA PHE A 365 43.83 6.82 2.88
C PHE A 365 44.62 5.81 3.73
N SER A 366 45.91 6.08 3.97
CA SER A 366 46.87 5.20 4.64
C SER A 366 46.69 5.15 6.17
N GLU A 367 46.49 6.29 6.83
CA GLU A 367 46.44 6.35 8.31
C GLU A 367 45.19 5.70 8.92
N ALA A 368 44.08 5.65 8.18
CA ALA A 368 42.84 4.99 8.61
C ALA A 368 43.02 3.46 8.82
N ILE A 369 43.96 2.83 8.10
CA ILE A 369 44.13 1.38 8.06
C ILE A 369 44.83 0.85 9.32
N GLU A 370 45.71 1.64 9.95
CA GLU A 370 46.48 1.18 11.10
C GLU A 370 45.69 1.21 12.42
N GLN A 371 44.81 2.20 12.61
CA GLN A 371 43.97 2.28 13.82
C GLN A 371 43.00 1.08 13.95
N VAL A 372 42.53 0.52 12.84
CA VAL A 372 41.66 -0.66 12.81
C VAL A 372 42.38 -1.93 13.25
N ARG A 373 43.69 -2.08 12.94
CA ARG A 373 44.49 -3.26 13.30
C ARG A 373 44.57 -3.48 14.81
N ASN A 374 44.70 -2.40 15.59
CA ASN A 374 44.92 -2.50 17.02
C ASN A 374 43.68 -2.89 17.83
N ARG A 375 42.45 -2.70 17.31
CA ARG A 375 41.22 -3.15 18.00
C ARG A 375 41.01 -4.68 17.93
N ARG A 376 41.52 -5.38 16.91
CA ARG A 376 41.33 -6.84 16.74
C ARG A 376 42.18 -7.74 17.67
N ARG A 377 43.04 -7.19 18.54
CA ARG A 377 43.89 -7.95 19.48
C ARG A 377 43.33 -8.10 20.91
N ARG A 378 42.19 -7.49 21.26
CA ARG A 378 41.64 -7.48 22.64
C ARG A 378 40.35 -8.29 22.88
N SER A 379 39.89 -9.09 21.92
CA SER A 379 38.60 -9.81 22.00
C SER A 379 38.68 -11.30 21.61
N ARG A 380 39.84 -11.95 21.80
CA ARG A 380 40.04 -13.40 21.57
C ARG A 380 40.74 -14.12 22.74
N GLN A 381 40.27 -13.81 23.95
CA GLN A 381 40.40 -14.55 25.22
C GLN A 381 39.19 -14.06 26.05
N THR A 382 38.34 -14.88 26.67
CA THR A 382 38.33 -16.35 26.87
C THR A 382 36.93 -16.95 26.58
N ALA A 383 36.82 -18.28 26.60
CA ALA A 383 35.56 -19.03 26.64
C ALA A 383 35.77 -20.38 27.35
N VAL A 384 34.67 -20.96 27.86
CA VAL A 384 34.54 -22.32 28.46
C VAL A 384 35.05 -22.47 29.92
N ALA A 385 34.34 -23.33 30.67
CA ALA A 385 34.59 -23.87 32.03
C ALA A 385 34.34 -22.93 33.23
N GLU A 386 33.83 -23.38 34.39
CA GLU A 386 32.93 -24.51 34.77
C GLU A 386 32.52 -24.37 36.27
N THR A 387 31.52 -25.12 36.77
CA THR A 387 31.22 -25.36 38.23
C THR A 387 30.89 -24.14 39.14
N SER A 388 30.34 -24.23 40.36
CA SER A 388 29.36 -25.14 41.05
C SER A 388 28.96 -24.53 42.41
N GLU A 389 27.83 -24.96 43.02
CA GLU A 389 27.45 -24.78 44.47
C GLU A 389 27.24 -23.32 44.97
N ASP A 390 26.51 -22.96 46.05
CA ASP A 390 25.25 -23.43 46.72
C ASP A 390 24.74 -22.20 47.58
N ALA A 391 23.71 -22.11 48.44
CA ALA A 391 22.73 -23.01 49.07
C ALA A 391 21.50 -22.20 49.63
N GLY A 392 20.44 -22.88 50.09
CA GLY A 392 19.35 -22.35 50.96
C GLY A 392 18.04 -21.96 50.26
N GLU A 393 16.88 -22.60 50.51
CA GLU A 393 15.98 -22.57 51.70
C GLU A 393 15.12 -21.28 51.82
N LEU A 394 13.80 -21.24 52.03
CA LEU A 394 12.66 -22.20 52.20
C LEU A 394 11.38 -21.53 51.59
N GLY A 395 10.23 -22.16 51.29
CA GLY A 395 9.75 -23.54 51.49
C GLY A 395 8.28 -23.74 50.98
N ASP A 396 7.69 -24.90 51.29
CA ASP A 396 6.35 -25.44 50.94
C ASP A 396 5.11 -24.61 51.39
N THR A 397 3.82 -24.90 51.08
CA THR A 397 3.05 -26.07 50.53
C THR A 397 1.78 -25.55 49.80
N LEU A 398 1.26 -26.12 48.69
CA LEU A 398 0.31 -27.25 48.49
C LEU A 398 -1.11 -27.18 49.13
N ALA A 399 -2.10 -27.62 48.32
CA ALA A 399 -3.39 -28.29 48.65
C ALA A 399 -4.76 -27.54 48.59
N ASP A 400 -5.57 -27.94 47.61
CA ASP A 400 -7.05 -28.03 47.57
C ASP A 400 -7.58 -29.23 48.42
N PRO A 401 -8.90 -29.58 48.54
CA PRO A 401 -10.18 -28.87 48.24
C PRO A 401 -11.27 -29.00 49.37
N VAL A 402 -12.58 -28.82 49.04
CA VAL A 402 -13.80 -29.51 49.60
C VAL A 402 -14.87 -28.71 50.41
N SER A 403 -15.82 -28.10 49.67
CA SER A 403 -17.31 -28.26 49.79
C SER A 403 -18.19 -27.62 50.91
N SER A 404 -19.52 -27.65 50.60
CA SER A 404 -20.71 -27.45 51.46
C SER A 404 -21.20 -26.00 51.65
N SER A 405 -22.51 -25.68 51.74
CA SER A 405 -23.71 -26.53 51.80
C SER A 405 -25.01 -25.88 51.23
N LEU A 406 -25.90 -26.75 50.71
CA LEU A 406 -27.39 -26.75 50.78
C LEU A 406 -28.23 -25.46 50.56
N ASN A 407 -29.20 -25.54 49.63
CA ASN A 407 -30.58 -25.90 50.03
C ASN A 407 -31.40 -26.51 48.86
N GLU A 408 -32.53 -27.18 49.16
CA GLU A 408 -33.30 -28.02 48.22
C GLU A 408 -34.71 -27.48 47.87
N SER A 409 -35.22 -27.83 46.67
CA SER A 409 -36.59 -28.32 46.37
C SER A 409 -36.86 -28.21 44.85
N THR A 410 -37.17 -29.22 44.02
CA THR A 410 -37.92 -30.50 44.00
C THR A 410 -39.23 -30.45 43.20
N LEU A 411 -39.45 -31.50 42.39
CA LEU A 411 -40.72 -31.98 41.79
C LEU A 411 -41.37 -31.25 40.58
N SER A 412 -41.20 -31.87 39.40
CA SER A 412 -42.28 -32.15 38.43
C SER A 412 -43.23 -33.25 39.00
N PRO A 413 -44.43 -33.57 38.44
CA PRO A 413 -44.86 -33.38 37.03
C PRO A 413 -46.37 -33.07 36.79
N ALA A 414 -46.79 -33.23 35.52
CA ALA A 414 -48.12 -33.61 35.01
C ALA A 414 -49.16 -32.52 34.63
N SER A 415 -49.60 -32.58 33.36
CA SER A 415 -50.94 -32.19 32.87
C SER A 415 -51.99 -33.24 33.33
N PRO A 416 -53.32 -32.94 33.39
CA PRO A 416 -54.13 -32.85 32.15
C PRO A 416 -55.47 -32.04 32.20
N THR A 417 -56.10 -31.80 31.02
CA THR A 417 -57.57 -31.60 30.78
C THR A 417 -58.31 -30.41 31.46
N ASN A 418 -59.51 -29.93 31.05
CA ASN A 418 -60.26 -29.85 29.76
C ASN A 418 -61.54 -28.97 30.00
N SER A 419 -62.34 -28.68 28.95
CA SER A 419 -63.63 -27.94 28.91
C SER A 419 -63.56 -26.41 29.06
N GLY A 420 -64.44 -25.61 28.42
CA GLY A 420 -65.49 -25.88 27.42
C GLY A 420 -65.85 -24.59 26.65
N ARG A 421 -66.04 -24.62 25.32
CA ARG A 421 -67.32 -24.77 24.57
C ARG A 421 -68.18 -23.50 24.48
N ASP A 422 -68.33 -22.99 23.25
CA ASP A 422 -69.58 -22.82 22.47
C ASP A 422 -69.19 -22.15 21.11
N ASP A 423 -69.35 -22.82 19.96
CA ASP A 423 -70.45 -22.70 18.96
C ASP A 423 -70.43 -21.40 18.10
N ALA A 424 -70.60 -21.39 16.77
CA ALA A 424 -70.89 -22.46 15.78
C ALA A 424 -70.59 -22.04 14.31
N ALA A 425 -70.75 -22.98 13.35
CA ALA A 425 -70.93 -22.80 11.89
C ALA A 425 -69.72 -22.30 11.03
N ALA A 426 -69.55 -22.65 9.73
CA ALA A 426 -70.13 -23.73 8.90
C ALA A 426 -69.24 -24.05 7.67
N THR A 427 -69.61 -25.09 6.91
CA THR A 427 -68.87 -25.81 5.85
C THR A 427 -68.45 -25.07 4.57
N GLN A 428 -67.28 -25.48 4.05
CA GLN A 428 -66.88 -25.80 2.66
C GLN A 428 -68.02 -26.11 1.63
N PRO A 429 -67.79 -26.10 0.27
CA PRO A 429 -66.65 -26.76 -0.42
C PRO A 429 -66.10 -26.08 -1.72
N ALA A 430 -65.26 -26.81 -2.47
CA ALA A 430 -64.70 -26.44 -3.78
C ALA A 430 -64.93 -27.53 -4.84
N SER A 431 -65.17 -27.15 -6.10
CA SER A 431 -65.25 -27.97 -7.34
C SER A 431 -65.66 -27.09 -8.55
N GLU A 432 -65.42 -27.35 -9.84
CA GLU A 432 -64.37 -28.10 -10.59
C GLU A 432 -64.48 -27.81 -12.13
N ILE A 433 -63.38 -27.93 -12.88
CA ILE A 433 -63.24 -28.47 -14.27
C ILE A 433 -63.76 -27.73 -15.56
N ALA A 434 -62.89 -27.76 -16.60
CA ALA A 434 -63.09 -27.59 -18.07
C ALA A 434 -63.43 -26.18 -18.63
N GLN A 435 -62.96 -25.75 -19.83
CA GLN A 435 -62.67 -26.45 -21.11
C GLN A 435 -61.34 -25.96 -21.76
N LEU A 436 -60.46 -26.85 -22.26
CA LEU A 436 -60.19 -27.22 -23.69
C LEU A 436 -59.73 -26.06 -24.60
N SER A 437 -58.43 -25.96 -24.99
CA SER A 437 -57.74 -26.63 -26.15
C SER A 437 -57.75 -25.77 -27.44
N SER A 438 -56.72 -25.69 -28.30
CA SER A 438 -55.37 -26.33 -28.37
C SER A 438 -54.42 -25.50 -29.29
N ASP A 439 -53.33 -26.13 -29.76
CA ASP A 439 -52.42 -25.76 -30.87
C ASP A 439 -51.11 -25.11 -30.37
N GLU A 440 -50.06 -25.88 -30.06
CA GLU A 440 -49.15 -26.67 -30.92
C GLU A 440 -47.82 -25.94 -31.20
N THR A 441 -46.76 -26.42 -30.51
CA THR A 441 -45.39 -26.76 -31.03
C THR A 441 -44.59 -25.72 -31.84
N GLU A 442 -43.25 -25.64 -31.76
CA GLU A 442 -42.18 -26.46 -31.15
C GLU A 442 -40.97 -25.51 -30.90
N HIS A 443 -39.96 -25.78 -30.07
CA HIS A 443 -38.92 -26.81 -30.22
C HIS A 443 -38.03 -26.90 -28.94
N LEU A 444 -37.55 -28.12 -28.64
CA LEU A 444 -36.31 -28.50 -27.94
C LEU A 444 -35.84 -27.76 -26.67
N GLY A 445 -35.91 -28.49 -25.54
CA GLY A 445 -34.74 -28.67 -24.68
C GLY A 445 -33.72 -29.65 -25.31
N SER A 446 -32.63 -30.10 -24.69
CA SER A 446 -32.25 -30.09 -23.27
C SER A 446 -30.81 -30.63 -23.12
N ARG A 447 -30.16 -30.38 -21.98
CA ARG A 447 -29.49 -31.44 -21.16
C ARG A 447 -28.73 -30.88 -19.95
N PHE A 448 -29.12 -31.32 -18.75
CA PHE A 448 -28.21 -31.51 -17.63
C PHE A 448 -27.69 -32.96 -17.68
N GLN A 449 -26.45 -33.22 -17.25
CA GLN A 449 -26.02 -34.58 -16.92
C GLN A 449 -24.88 -34.56 -15.89
N LEU A 450 -25.06 -35.29 -14.79
CA LEU A 450 -24.07 -35.50 -13.72
C LEU A 450 -23.27 -36.78 -13.98
N VAL A 451 -21.96 -36.76 -13.70
CA VAL A 451 -21.11 -37.94 -13.46
C VAL A 451 -19.99 -37.53 -12.49
N ASP A 452 -19.83 -38.27 -11.38
CA ASP A 452 -18.72 -38.09 -10.43
C ASP A 452 -17.43 -38.79 -10.89
N ARG A 453 -16.27 -38.27 -10.48
CA ARG A 453 -15.06 -39.06 -10.22
C ARG A 453 -13.97 -38.30 -9.45
N ASP A 454 -13.34 -38.98 -8.52
CA ASP A 454 -12.13 -38.57 -7.80
C ASP A 454 -10.85 -38.87 -8.62
N ASP A 455 -9.81 -38.03 -8.45
CA ASP A 455 -8.42 -38.42 -8.08
C ASP A 455 -7.43 -37.24 -8.29
N ASP A 456 -6.30 -37.24 -7.57
CA ASP A 456 -5.26 -36.20 -7.60
C ASP A 456 -4.44 -36.16 -8.91
N ASP A 457 -4.11 -34.97 -9.42
CA ASP A 457 -2.72 -34.63 -9.80
C ASP A 457 -2.47 -33.10 -9.78
N ASN A 458 -1.19 -32.70 -9.70
CA ASN A 458 -0.73 -31.35 -9.37
C ASN A 458 0.27 -30.82 -10.41
N SER A 459 -0.20 -30.14 -11.45
CA SER A 459 0.67 -29.39 -12.37
C SER A 459 -0.01 -28.17 -13.02
N VAL A 460 0.79 -27.13 -13.27
CA VAL A 460 0.38 -25.80 -13.76
C VAL A 460 0.85 -25.60 -15.20
N PRO A 461 0.05 -24.92 -16.03
CA PRO A 461 0.60 -23.87 -16.90
C PRO A 461 -0.07 -22.51 -16.63
N HIS A 462 0.73 -21.46 -16.49
CA HIS A 462 0.24 -20.09 -16.59
C HIS A 462 0.07 -19.72 -18.07
N GLU A 463 -1.18 -19.53 -18.52
CA GLU A 463 -1.46 -18.69 -19.69
C GLU A 463 -2.02 -17.34 -19.21
N GLY A 464 -1.45 -16.26 -19.73
CA GLY A 464 -1.84 -14.90 -19.35
C GLY A 464 -3.11 -14.48 -20.07
N VAL A 465 -4.23 -14.39 -19.34
CA VAL A 465 -5.48 -13.83 -19.88
C VAL A 465 -5.31 -12.33 -20.10
N ASP A 466 -5.32 -11.90 -21.36
CA ASP A 466 -5.19 -10.49 -21.74
C ASP A 466 -6.47 -9.70 -21.46
N LEU A 467 -6.52 -9.13 -20.27
CA LEU A 467 -7.61 -8.30 -19.76
C LEU A 467 -7.84 -6.99 -20.54
N SER A 468 -6.96 -6.60 -21.48
CA SER A 468 -7.19 -5.42 -22.32
C SER A 468 -8.38 -5.58 -23.28
N SER A 469 -8.68 -6.82 -23.67
CA SER A 469 -9.67 -7.15 -24.69
C SER A 469 -11.14 -7.01 -24.23
N GLY A 470 -11.42 -7.18 -22.94
CA GLY A 470 -12.79 -7.15 -22.40
C GLY A 470 -13.35 -5.74 -22.16
N LEU A 471 -12.50 -4.75 -21.92
CA LEU A 471 -12.94 -3.42 -21.48
C LEU A 471 -13.45 -2.54 -22.64
N ALA A 472 -13.01 -2.80 -23.87
CA ALA A 472 -13.38 -2.04 -25.07
C ALA A 472 -14.85 -2.26 -25.52
N ALA A 473 -15.53 -3.29 -25.00
CA ALA A 473 -16.90 -3.63 -25.40
C ALA A 473 -18.01 -2.87 -24.62
N LEU A 474 -17.63 -2.05 -23.63
CA LEU A 474 -18.56 -1.30 -22.76
C LEU A 474 -18.38 0.22 -22.81
N LEU A 475 -17.50 0.72 -23.68
CA LEU A 475 -17.33 2.16 -23.93
C LEU A 475 -18.03 2.53 -25.25
N PRO A 476 -18.82 3.62 -25.29
CA PRO A 476 -19.22 4.23 -26.56
C PRO A 476 -17.97 4.56 -27.39
N SER A 477 -18.03 4.34 -28.70
CA SER A 477 -16.91 4.63 -29.60
C SER A 477 -16.48 6.10 -29.48
N ALA A 478 -15.17 6.36 -29.41
CA ALA A 478 -14.58 7.70 -29.23
C ALA A 478 -14.66 8.59 -30.49
N SER A 479 -15.87 8.71 -31.05
CA SER A 479 -16.27 9.60 -32.12
C SER A 479 -17.56 10.28 -31.67
N ALA A 480 -17.46 11.55 -31.29
CA ALA A 480 -18.60 12.31 -30.76
C ALA A 480 -19.79 12.25 -31.73
N PRO A 481 -21.02 11.99 -31.24
CA PRO A 481 -22.19 11.87 -32.11
C PRO A 481 -22.44 13.20 -32.82
N VAL A 482 -22.42 13.18 -34.15
CA VAL A 482 -22.72 14.36 -34.96
C VAL A 482 -24.23 14.57 -34.95
N VAL A 483 -24.72 15.28 -33.94
CA VAL A 483 -26.15 15.61 -33.77
C VAL A 483 -26.58 16.60 -34.87
N LEU A 484 -26.93 16.06 -36.04
CA LEU A 484 -27.43 16.82 -37.19
C LEU A 484 -28.77 17.48 -36.86
N GLY A 485 -28.72 18.75 -36.44
CA GLY A 485 -29.87 19.52 -35.98
C GLY A 485 -29.99 19.68 -34.45
N GLY A 486 -28.94 19.34 -33.69
CA GLY A 486 -28.92 19.48 -32.24
C GLY A 486 -29.02 20.92 -31.74
N ARG A 487 -29.49 21.09 -30.50
CA ARG A 487 -29.48 22.36 -29.76
C ARG A 487 -28.02 22.74 -29.48
N ARG A 488 -27.66 24.00 -29.67
CA ARG A 488 -26.34 24.52 -29.29
C ARG A 488 -26.47 25.40 -28.05
N LEU A 489 -25.75 25.05 -26.99
CA LEU A 489 -25.63 25.84 -25.76
C LEU A 489 -24.14 26.02 -25.45
N THR A 490 -23.76 27.19 -24.93
CA THR A 490 -22.36 27.53 -24.67
C THR A 490 -22.25 28.43 -23.45
N VAL A 491 -21.52 27.98 -22.44
CA VAL A 491 -21.06 28.81 -21.31
C VAL A 491 -19.65 29.35 -21.60
N GLU A 492 -19.34 30.57 -21.15
CA GLU A 492 -18.00 31.15 -21.33
C GLU A 492 -16.93 30.43 -20.51
N THR A 493 -17.30 29.95 -19.33
CA THR A 493 -16.47 29.08 -18.47
C THR A 493 -17.35 27.98 -17.90
N LEU A 494 -16.90 26.74 -18.03
CA LEU A 494 -17.44 25.60 -17.30
C LEU A 494 -16.42 25.21 -16.23
N PRO A 495 -16.63 25.53 -14.94
CA PRO A 495 -15.70 25.16 -13.87
C PRO A 495 -15.52 23.64 -13.86
N GLN A 496 -14.28 23.15 -13.97
CA GLN A 496 -14.04 21.70 -13.97
C GLN A 496 -14.12 21.15 -12.54
N GLU A 497 -13.86 21.97 -11.53
CA GLU A 497 -13.83 21.61 -10.13
C GLU A 497 -15.20 21.23 -9.55
N ILE A 498 -16.33 21.58 -10.19
CA ILE A 498 -17.65 21.09 -9.73
C ILE A 498 -17.90 19.63 -10.11
N PHE A 499 -17.16 19.08 -11.09
CA PHE A 499 -17.31 17.71 -11.56
C PHE A 499 -16.50 16.78 -10.67
N ARG A 500 -17.12 16.35 -9.57
CA ARG A 500 -16.49 15.48 -8.56
C ARG A 500 -16.49 14.02 -9.04
N ALA A 501 -16.01 13.11 -8.19
CA ALA A 501 -15.85 11.70 -8.57
C ALA A 501 -17.19 10.98 -8.88
N TYR A 502 -18.29 11.36 -8.21
CA TYR A 502 -19.58 10.64 -8.28
C TYR A 502 -20.83 11.56 -8.32
N ASP A 503 -20.68 12.84 -8.02
CA ASP A 503 -21.71 13.87 -8.06
C ASP A 503 -21.17 15.16 -8.71
N ILE A 504 -22.06 16.13 -8.93
CA ILE A 504 -21.68 17.50 -9.35
C ILE A 504 -21.96 18.43 -8.18
N ARG A 505 -21.02 19.30 -7.77
CA ARG A 505 -21.14 20.11 -6.55
C ARG A 505 -20.30 21.39 -6.57
N GLY A 506 -20.94 22.54 -6.31
CA GLY A 506 -20.32 23.86 -6.25
C GLY A 506 -21.20 24.94 -5.60
N ILE A 507 -20.69 26.16 -5.53
CA ILE A 507 -21.43 27.32 -5.00
C ILE A 507 -22.60 27.62 -5.95
N ALA A 508 -23.81 27.68 -5.41
CA ALA A 508 -25.04 27.72 -6.19
C ALA A 508 -25.11 28.92 -7.16
N GLU A 509 -24.81 30.12 -6.69
CA GLU A 509 -25.03 31.35 -7.47
C GLU A 509 -23.86 31.71 -8.42
N THR A 510 -22.73 30.99 -8.37
CA THR A 510 -21.51 31.33 -9.15
C THR A 510 -20.88 30.16 -9.90
N GLN A 511 -21.11 28.92 -9.46
CA GLN A 511 -20.61 27.70 -10.12
C GLN A 511 -21.75 26.76 -10.57
N LEU A 512 -23.00 27.02 -10.16
CA LEU A 512 -24.22 26.35 -10.63
C LEU A 512 -25.28 27.39 -11.02
N ASP A 513 -24.83 28.41 -11.77
CA ASP A 513 -25.73 29.38 -12.41
C ASP A 513 -26.66 28.69 -13.43
N ASP A 514 -27.67 29.42 -13.90
CA ASP A 514 -28.70 28.86 -14.77
C ASP A 514 -28.12 28.36 -16.12
N ALA A 515 -27.08 28.98 -16.67
CA ALA A 515 -26.49 28.56 -17.94
C ALA A 515 -25.61 27.29 -17.76
N ILE A 516 -24.88 27.20 -16.64
CA ILE A 516 -24.12 26.00 -16.26
C ILE A 516 -25.07 24.83 -16.01
N VAL A 517 -26.16 25.04 -15.26
CA VAL A 517 -27.17 24.01 -14.98
C VAL A 517 -27.91 23.57 -16.25
N GLU A 518 -28.27 24.50 -17.15
CA GLU A 518 -28.88 24.18 -18.44
C GLU A 518 -27.99 23.24 -19.27
N VAL A 519 -26.69 23.55 -19.36
CA VAL A 519 -25.69 22.76 -20.09
C VAL A 519 -25.42 21.39 -19.44
N ILE A 520 -25.36 21.31 -18.10
CA ILE A 520 -25.22 20.04 -17.37
C ILE A 520 -26.44 19.14 -17.62
N ALA A 521 -27.65 19.69 -17.53
CA ALA A 521 -28.87 18.94 -17.76
C ALA A 521 -28.98 18.43 -19.20
N ALA A 522 -28.58 19.24 -20.19
CA ALA A 522 -28.52 18.82 -21.60
C ALA A 522 -27.46 17.73 -21.83
N ALA A 523 -26.31 17.79 -21.15
CA ALA A 523 -25.29 16.74 -21.21
C ALA A 523 -25.77 15.41 -20.59
N ILE A 524 -26.50 15.48 -19.46
CA ILE A 524 -27.14 14.30 -18.84
C ILE A 524 -28.21 13.72 -19.76
N ALA A 525 -29.01 14.56 -20.42
CA ALA A 525 -30.02 14.13 -21.40
C ALA A 525 -29.39 13.36 -22.58
N THR A 526 -28.21 13.76 -23.07
CA THR A 526 -27.45 13.00 -24.08
C THR A 526 -27.13 11.59 -23.58
N ILE A 527 -26.55 11.46 -22.37
CA ILE A 527 -26.16 10.16 -21.81
C ILE A 527 -27.38 9.25 -21.57
N ALA A 528 -28.50 9.81 -21.08
CA ALA A 528 -29.73 9.07 -20.89
C ALA A 528 -30.32 8.59 -22.24
N ALA A 529 -30.36 9.46 -23.25
CA ALA A 529 -30.85 9.11 -24.59
C ALA A 529 -29.99 8.02 -25.26
N ASP A 530 -28.66 8.09 -25.13
CA ASP A 530 -27.74 7.06 -25.64
C ASP A 530 -27.91 5.71 -24.92
N GLN A 531 -28.42 5.70 -23.69
CA GLN A 531 -28.79 4.50 -22.93
C GLN A 531 -30.25 4.02 -23.19
N GLY A 532 -31.00 4.73 -24.05
CA GLY A 532 -32.41 4.43 -24.33
C GLY A 532 -33.39 4.91 -23.24
N GLU A 533 -32.92 5.70 -22.28
CA GLU A 533 -33.73 6.24 -21.19
C GLU A 533 -34.37 7.57 -21.59
N HIS A 534 -35.67 7.52 -21.88
CA HIS A 534 -36.44 8.70 -22.30
C HIS A 534 -37.28 9.31 -21.17
N SER A 535 -37.08 8.88 -19.91
CA SER A 535 -37.74 9.50 -18.75
C SER A 535 -36.93 9.37 -17.46
N ILE A 536 -36.84 10.46 -16.69
CA ILE A 536 -36.01 10.60 -15.49
C ILE A 536 -36.87 11.17 -14.34
N VAL A 537 -36.69 10.65 -13.12
CA VAL A 537 -37.28 11.20 -11.89
C VAL A 537 -36.43 12.36 -11.38
N VAL A 538 -37.03 13.46 -10.93
CA VAL A 538 -36.30 14.61 -10.40
C VAL A 538 -36.83 15.00 -9.02
N ALA A 539 -35.91 15.20 -8.08
CA ALA A 539 -36.16 15.60 -6.70
C ALA A 539 -35.22 16.74 -6.28
N SER A 540 -35.51 17.40 -5.16
CA SER A 540 -34.56 18.30 -4.51
C SER A 540 -34.64 18.28 -3.00
N ASP A 541 -33.56 18.73 -2.35
CA ASP A 541 -33.56 19.06 -0.93
C ASP A 541 -34.27 20.41 -0.64
N GLY A 542 -34.15 20.88 0.60
CA GLY A 542 -34.75 22.13 1.11
C GLY A 542 -33.91 23.40 0.95
N ARG A 543 -32.79 23.39 0.22
CA ARG A 543 -31.91 24.58 0.08
C ARG A 543 -32.60 25.70 -0.69
N LEU A 544 -32.24 26.95 -0.38
CA LEU A 544 -32.84 28.14 -0.99
C LEU A 544 -32.63 28.22 -2.52
N SER A 545 -31.52 27.66 -3.02
CA SER A 545 -31.19 27.60 -4.46
C SER A 545 -31.80 26.39 -5.18
N SER A 546 -32.22 25.34 -4.46
CA SER A 546 -32.76 24.11 -5.05
C SER A 546 -34.00 24.34 -5.95
N PRO A 547 -34.95 25.24 -5.63
CA PRO A 547 -36.04 25.60 -6.55
C PRO A 547 -35.57 26.23 -7.87
N ARG A 548 -34.53 27.08 -7.87
CA ARG A 548 -33.96 27.68 -9.09
C ARG A 548 -33.32 26.58 -9.95
N ILE A 549 -32.35 25.87 -9.36
CA ILE A 549 -31.57 24.83 -10.04
C ILE A 549 -32.48 23.74 -10.60
N LYS A 550 -33.48 23.26 -9.83
CA LYS A 550 -34.44 22.26 -10.33
C LYS A 550 -35.27 22.80 -11.49
N THR A 551 -35.74 24.05 -11.45
CA THR A 551 -36.55 24.63 -12.54
C THR A 551 -35.78 24.65 -13.86
N VAL A 552 -34.52 25.09 -13.83
CA VAL A 552 -33.64 25.14 -15.01
C VAL A 552 -33.28 23.75 -15.52
N LEU A 553 -32.88 22.85 -14.61
CA LEU A 553 -32.54 21.46 -14.94
C LEU A 553 -33.71 20.74 -15.61
N VAL A 554 -34.92 20.87 -15.04
CA VAL A 554 -36.13 20.26 -15.61
C VAL A 554 -36.46 20.83 -16.98
N GLN A 555 -36.37 22.16 -17.17
CA GLN A 555 -36.63 22.78 -18.47
C GLN A 555 -35.66 22.27 -19.56
N SER A 556 -34.36 22.20 -19.26
CA SER A 556 -33.34 21.73 -20.21
C SER A 556 -33.49 20.24 -20.58
N LEU A 557 -33.85 19.38 -19.61
CA LEU A 557 -34.19 17.97 -19.87
C LEU A 557 -35.36 17.83 -20.85
N LEU A 558 -36.44 18.58 -20.62
CA LEU A 558 -37.63 18.57 -21.47
C LEU A 558 -37.31 19.07 -22.89
N GLU A 559 -36.52 20.13 -23.01
CA GLU A 559 -36.09 20.69 -24.30
C GLU A 559 -35.05 19.82 -25.03
N SER A 560 -34.39 18.89 -24.33
CA SER A 560 -33.57 17.81 -24.93
C SER A 560 -34.39 16.54 -25.23
N GLY A 561 -35.70 16.53 -24.94
CA GLY A 561 -36.62 15.43 -25.25
C GLY A 561 -36.82 14.38 -24.14
N ILE A 562 -36.26 14.59 -22.94
CA ILE A 562 -36.44 13.68 -21.80
C ILE A 562 -37.72 14.02 -21.04
N ASN A 563 -38.55 13.02 -20.75
CA ASN A 563 -39.77 13.19 -19.93
C ASN A 563 -39.40 13.23 -18.44
N VAL A 564 -39.89 14.21 -17.70
CA VAL A 564 -39.55 14.41 -16.29
C VAL A 564 -40.70 13.97 -15.37
N VAL A 565 -40.36 13.24 -14.30
CA VAL A 565 -41.26 12.98 -13.17
C VAL A 565 -40.76 13.76 -11.95
N ASP A 566 -41.33 14.94 -11.70
CA ASP A 566 -40.96 15.79 -10.55
C ASP A 566 -41.68 15.29 -9.28
N ILE A 567 -40.93 14.69 -8.35
CA ILE A 567 -41.44 14.22 -7.05
C ILE A 567 -41.33 15.29 -5.93
N GLY A 568 -41.02 16.53 -6.29
CA GLY A 568 -41.08 17.68 -5.39
C GLY A 568 -39.79 17.87 -4.56
N VAL A 569 -39.98 18.16 -3.28
CA VAL A 569 -38.92 18.33 -2.27
C VAL A 569 -39.00 17.14 -1.33
N VAL A 570 -37.98 16.28 -1.32
CA VAL A 570 -37.93 14.99 -0.59
C VAL A 570 -36.49 14.62 -0.24
N PRO A 571 -36.24 13.71 0.73
CA PRO A 571 -34.90 13.14 0.94
C PRO A 571 -34.32 12.42 -0.27
N SER A 572 -32.98 12.34 -0.35
CA SER A 572 -32.25 11.52 -1.32
C SER A 572 -32.72 10.05 -1.38
N PRO A 573 -32.88 9.33 -0.24
CA PRO A 573 -33.43 7.98 -0.28
C PRO A 573 -34.85 7.87 -0.85
N VAL A 574 -35.66 8.93 -0.80
CA VAL A 574 -37.00 8.92 -1.41
C VAL A 574 -36.93 9.02 -2.94
N LEU A 575 -35.93 9.71 -3.50
CA LEU A 575 -35.64 9.61 -4.93
C LEU A 575 -35.12 8.22 -5.30
N TYR A 576 -34.20 7.65 -4.50
CA TYR A 576 -33.70 6.30 -4.76
C TYR A 576 -34.83 5.27 -4.69
N PHE A 577 -35.74 5.36 -3.72
CA PHE A 577 -36.97 4.57 -3.67
C PHE A 577 -37.85 4.79 -4.91
N ALA A 578 -38.02 6.03 -5.37
CA ALA A 578 -38.83 6.33 -6.55
C ALA A 578 -38.32 5.61 -7.81
N THR A 579 -37.00 5.43 -7.98
CA THR A 579 -36.46 4.68 -9.13
C THR A 579 -36.65 3.15 -9.04
N HIS A 580 -37.05 2.63 -7.88
CA HIS A 580 -37.48 1.24 -7.67
C HIS A 580 -39.01 1.06 -7.64
N HIS A 581 -39.76 2.11 -7.31
CA HIS A 581 -41.22 2.09 -7.19
C HIS A 581 -41.96 2.50 -8.47
N LEU A 582 -41.40 3.44 -9.24
CA LEU A 582 -41.95 3.91 -10.51
C LEU A 582 -41.38 3.11 -11.70
N ALA A 583 -41.92 3.34 -12.90
CA ALA A 583 -41.41 2.74 -14.13
C ALA A 583 -40.04 3.32 -14.57
N GLN A 584 -39.75 4.55 -14.15
CA GLN A 584 -38.49 5.25 -14.38
C GLN A 584 -37.39 4.69 -13.48
N ARG A 585 -36.27 4.26 -14.08
CA ARG A 585 -35.15 3.62 -13.35
C ARG A 585 -34.02 4.58 -13.00
N SER A 586 -34.15 5.85 -13.41
CA SER A 586 -33.10 6.87 -13.28
C SER A 586 -33.61 8.14 -12.63
N GLY A 587 -32.74 8.80 -11.88
CA GLY A 587 -33.10 9.89 -10.99
C GLY A 587 -31.99 10.95 -10.85
N LEU A 588 -32.41 12.21 -10.69
CA LEU A 588 -31.52 13.34 -10.39
C LEU A 588 -32.00 14.04 -9.11
N MET A 589 -31.13 14.12 -8.12
CA MET A 589 -31.38 14.82 -6.86
C MET A 589 -30.60 16.13 -6.85
N ILE A 590 -31.30 17.27 -6.82
CA ILE A 590 -30.68 18.57 -6.57
C ILE A 590 -30.41 18.69 -5.07
N THR A 591 -29.14 18.63 -4.66
CA THR A 591 -28.76 18.75 -3.25
C THR A 591 -27.29 19.11 -3.01
N GLY A 592 -27.06 19.90 -1.97
CA GLY A 592 -25.73 20.09 -1.34
C GLY A 592 -25.45 19.15 -0.16
N SER A 593 -26.36 18.23 0.20
CA SER A 593 -26.24 17.31 1.34
C SER A 593 -25.88 18.05 2.64
N HIS A 594 -24.74 17.72 3.25
CA HIS A 594 -24.21 18.28 4.49
C HIS A 594 -23.38 19.57 4.33
N SER A 595 -23.14 20.06 3.12
CA SER A 595 -22.31 21.25 2.84
C SER A 595 -22.99 22.57 3.26
N ASP A 596 -22.24 23.67 3.35
CA ASP A 596 -22.73 25.02 3.72
C ASP A 596 -23.93 25.49 2.88
N PRO A 597 -24.82 26.39 3.41
CA PRO A 597 -26.06 26.81 2.75
C PRO A 597 -25.95 27.21 1.26
N GLU A 598 -24.86 27.89 0.89
CA GLU A 598 -24.62 28.37 -0.47
C GLU A 598 -24.18 27.28 -1.46
N VAL A 599 -23.72 26.13 -0.97
CA VAL A 599 -23.31 25.00 -1.81
C VAL A 599 -24.56 24.21 -2.24
N ASN A 600 -24.60 23.80 -3.51
CA ASN A 600 -25.60 22.87 -4.00
C ASN A 600 -24.95 21.89 -5.01
N GLY A 601 -25.74 20.98 -5.58
CA GLY A 601 -25.21 19.93 -6.43
C GLY A 601 -26.28 19.05 -7.06
N ILE A 602 -25.83 18.04 -7.80
CA ILE A 602 -26.66 17.03 -8.45
C ILE A 602 -26.06 15.66 -8.15
N LYS A 603 -26.77 14.83 -7.36
CA LYS A 603 -26.50 13.39 -7.24
C LYS A 603 -27.27 12.66 -8.36
N LEU A 604 -26.65 11.67 -9.00
CA LEU A 604 -27.23 10.93 -10.13
C LEU A 604 -27.51 9.47 -9.78
N VAL A 605 -28.57 8.92 -10.38
CA VAL A 605 -28.86 7.49 -10.48
C VAL A 605 -29.21 7.17 -11.92
N LEU A 606 -28.54 6.18 -12.52
CA LEU A 606 -28.78 5.68 -13.88
C LEU A 606 -29.05 4.16 -13.83
N ASP A 607 -30.15 3.68 -14.41
CA ASP A 607 -30.58 2.27 -14.40
C ASP A 607 -30.55 1.61 -12.99
N GLN A 608 -31.05 2.33 -11.98
CA GLN A 608 -31.00 2.00 -10.54
C GLN A 608 -29.57 1.84 -9.98
N LYS A 609 -28.56 2.45 -10.60
CA LYS A 609 -27.16 2.42 -10.17
C LYS A 609 -26.61 3.81 -9.92
N SER A 610 -25.68 3.93 -8.98
CA SER A 610 -24.78 5.09 -8.96
C SER A 610 -23.99 5.17 -10.29
N PRO A 611 -23.66 6.38 -10.77
CA PRO A 611 -22.94 6.57 -12.02
C PRO A 611 -21.62 5.79 -12.02
N PRO A 612 -21.34 4.97 -13.06
CA PRO A 612 -20.04 4.32 -13.22
C PRO A 612 -18.87 5.32 -13.23
N PRO A 613 -17.66 4.92 -12.80
CA PRO A 613 -16.46 5.75 -12.93
C PRO A 613 -16.29 6.30 -14.34
N GLY A 614 -15.98 7.60 -14.44
CA GLY A 614 -15.89 8.33 -15.72
C GLY A 614 -17.20 8.95 -16.21
N THR A 615 -18.37 8.62 -15.65
CA THR A 615 -19.66 9.23 -16.07
C THR A 615 -19.67 10.75 -15.87
N ILE A 616 -19.15 11.25 -14.74
CA ILE A 616 -19.11 12.69 -14.46
C ILE A 616 -18.15 13.44 -15.40
N GLU A 617 -17.04 12.78 -15.80
CA GLU A 617 -16.10 13.28 -16.81
C GLU A 617 -16.72 13.27 -18.23
N ALA A 618 -17.56 12.28 -18.55
CA ALA A 618 -18.35 12.26 -19.77
C ALA A 618 -19.38 13.40 -19.80
N ILE A 619 -20.08 13.68 -18.70
CA ILE A 619 -20.98 14.85 -18.58
C ILE A 619 -20.19 16.14 -18.84
N PHE A 620 -19.04 16.35 -18.18
CA PHE A 620 -18.17 17.51 -18.42
C PHE A 620 -17.74 17.63 -19.89
N THR A 621 -17.37 16.51 -20.52
CA THR A 621 -16.91 16.47 -21.92
C THR A 621 -18.03 16.84 -22.90
N ILE A 622 -19.25 16.32 -22.69
CA ILE A 622 -20.43 16.61 -23.52
C ILE A 622 -20.90 18.06 -23.28
N ALA A 623 -20.95 18.50 -22.01
CA ALA A 623 -21.26 19.87 -21.62
C ALA A 623 -20.32 20.88 -22.31
N LYS A 624 -19.01 20.60 -22.31
CA LYS A 624 -17.97 21.42 -22.95
C LYS A 624 -18.02 21.38 -24.48
N ALA A 625 -18.57 20.33 -25.09
CA ALA A 625 -18.76 20.26 -26.54
C ALA A 625 -19.89 21.19 -27.04
N GLY A 626 -20.87 21.48 -26.18
CA GLY A 626 -21.89 22.51 -26.44
C GLY A 626 -22.94 22.17 -27.50
N VAL A 627 -23.08 20.90 -27.87
CA VAL A 627 -24.05 20.40 -28.85
C VAL A 627 -24.82 19.23 -28.27
N PHE A 628 -26.15 19.34 -28.24
CA PHE A 628 -27.03 18.46 -27.47
C PHE A 628 -28.25 18.00 -28.30
N PRO A 629 -28.93 16.93 -27.88
CA PRO A 629 -30.27 16.61 -28.37
C PRO A 629 -31.23 17.81 -28.28
N SER A 630 -32.24 17.81 -29.14
CA SER A 630 -33.31 18.80 -29.15
C SER A 630 -34.64 18.06 -29.33
N GLY A 631 -35.63 18.38 -28.52
CA GLY A 631 -36.90 17.66 -28.49
C GLY A 631 -37.95 18.36 -27.63
N SER A 632 -38.97 17.60 -27.24
CA SER A 632 -40.01 18.07 -26.31
C SER A 632 -40.51 16.88 -25.49
N GLY A 633 -39.98 16.76 -24.27
CA GLY A 633 -40.48 15.84 -23.26
C GLY A 633 -41.69 16.42 -22.52
N ALA A 634 -42.44 15.56 -21.82
CA ALA A 634 -43.52 15.94 -20.93
C ALA A 634 -43.06 16.01 -19.46
N LEU A 635 -43.59 16.98 -18.71
CA LEU A 635 -43.45 17.07 -17.25
C LEU A 635 -44.68 16.44 -16.57
N THR A 636 -44.43 15.48 -15.69
CA THR A 636 -45.40 14.92 -14.75
C THR A 636 -44.98 15.24 -13.32
N ARG A 637 -45.91 15.16 -12.37
CA ARG A 637 -45.66 15.35 -10.94
C ARG A 637 -46.33 14.25 -10.16
N GLU A 638 -45.56 13.58 -9.31
CA GLU A 638 -46.01 12.41 -8.55
C GLU A 638 -45.68 12.57 -7.06
N ASN A 639 -46.49 11.99 -6.19
CA ASN A 639 -46.23 12.01 -4.74
C ASN A 639 -45.92 10.59 -4.23
N VAL A 640 -44.64 10.25 -4.21
CA VAL A 640 -44.14 8.94 -3.76
C VAL A 640 -44.02 8.81 -2.23
N LEU A 641 -44.14 9.91 -1.47
CA LEU A 641 -43.95 9.90 -0.01
C LEU A 641 -44.88 8.91 0.71
N PRO A 642 -46.20 8.84 0.44
CA PRO A 642 -47.08 7.86 1.10
C PRO A 642 -46.67 6.40 0.83
N ALA A 643 -46.18 6.11 -0.38
CA ALA A 643 -45.69 4.78 -0.74
C ALA A 643 -44.35 4.45 -0.04
N TYR A 644 -43.46 5.42 0.10
CA TYR A 644 -42.22 5.27 0.89
C TYR A 644 -42.54 5.03 2.37
N ILE A 645 -43.38 5.89 2.99
CA ILE A 645 -43.80 5.77 4.39
C ILE A 645 -44.45 4.40 4.64
N GLN A 646 -45.41 4.00 3.79
CA GLN A 646 -46.01 2.67 3.89
C GLN A 646 -44.93 1.58 3.78
N LYS A 647 -43.99 1.69 2.82
CA LYS A 647 -43.02 0.63 2.57
C LYS A 647 -41.98 0.47 3.68
N VAL A 648 -41.69 1.52 4.46
CA VAL A 648 -40.92 1.44 5.71
C VAL A 648 -41.79 0.81 6.82
N CYS A 649 -43.02 1.30 7.01
CA CYS A 649 -43.88 0.90 8.13
C CYS A 649 -44.54 -0.49 7.99
N GLU A 650 -44.61 -1.09 6.79
CA GLU A 650 -45.19 -2.44 6.61
C GLU A 650 -44.24 -3.58 7.02
N ASP A 651 -42.94 -3.30 7.12
CA ASP A 651 -41.88 -4.31 7.36
C ASP A 651 -41.24 -4.20 8.76
N ILE A 652 -41.45 -3.09 9.47
CA ILE A 652 -40.85 -2.78 10.76
C ILE A 652 -41.91 -2.83 11.87
N LEU A 653 -41.70 -3.68 12.88
CA LEU A 653 -42.62 -3.90 14.00
C LEU A 653 -41.92 -3.67 15.34
N LEU A 654 -42.27 -2.59 16.03
CA LEU A 654 -41.72 -2.27 17.35
C LEU A 654 -42.46 -3.04 18.47
N PRO A 655 -41.76 -3.71 19.40
CA PRO A 655 -42.39 -4.48 20.48
C PRO A 655 -42.98 -3.60 21.61
N SER A 656 -42.62 -2.31 21.64
CA SER A 656 -43.05 -1.31 22.60
C SER A 656 -42.91 0.09 22.02
N SER A 657 -43.77 1.03 22.41
CA SER A 657 -43.60 2.45 22.07
C SER A 657 -42.32 3.01 22.68
N LEU A 658 -41.46 3.63 21.87
CA LEU A 658 -40.21 4.27 22.28
C LEU A 658 -40.35 5.80 22.20
N LYS A 659 -39.71 6.53 23.10
CA LYS A 659 -39.53 7.99 22.98
C LYS A 659 -38.24 8.27 22.22
N VAL A 660 -38.34 8.97 21.10
CA VAL A 660 -37.20 9.26 20.21
C VAL A 660 -37.10 10.75 19.96
N VAL A 661 -35.92 11.34 20.14
CA VAL A 661 -35.64 12.69 19.64
C VAL A 661 -35.16 12.60 18.19
N LEU A 662 -35.85 13.28 17.28
CA LEU A 662 -35.48 13.34 15.86
C LEU A 662 -34.92 14.72 15.56
N ASP A 663 -33.62 14.80 15.24
CA ASP A 663 -32.99 16.01 14.72
C ASP A 663 -32.88 15.94 13.19
N ALA A 664 -33.51 16.91 12.51
CA ALA A 664 -33.45 17.00 11.06
C ALA A 664 -32.44 18.05 10.56
N SER A 665 -31.73 18.76 11.44
CA SER A 665 -30.76 19.80 11.08
C SER A 665 -31.33 20.92 10.18
N ASN A 666 -32.63 21.22 10.26
CA ASN A 666 -33.39 22.05 9.31
C ASN A 666 -33.38 21.56 7.83
N GLY A 667 -32.87 20.35 7.59
CA GLY A 667 -32.87 19.65 6.30
C GLY A 667 -34.20 18.96 5.97
N VAL A 668 -34.24 18.29 4.83
CA VAL A 668 -35.48 17.73 4.27
C VAL A 668 -36.02 16.51 5.03
N ALA A 669 -35.22 15.89 5.91
CA ALA A 669 -35.61 14.76 6.75
C ALA A 669 -36.87 15.03 7.58
N GLY A 670 -37.01 16.26 8.10
CA GLY A 670 -38.12 16.68 8.96
C GLY A 670 -39.49 16.59 8.29
N LYS A 671 -39.53 16.49 6.95
CA LYS A 671 -40.76 16.30 6.17
C LYS A 671 -41.38 14.91 6.33
N VAL A 672 -40.60 13.89 6.71
CA VAL A 672 -41.03 12.48 6.63
C VAL A 672 -40.61 11.61 7.82
N ALA A 673 -39.42 11.84 8.42
CA ALA A 673 -38.97 11.04 9.55
C ALA A 673 -39.92 11.14 10.77
N PRO A 674 -40.46 12.33 11.15
CA PRO A 674 -41.45 12.42 12.22
C PRO A 674 -42.76 11.66 11.93
N GLU A 675 -43.16 11.57 10.66
CA GLU A 675 -44.38 10.84 10.26
C GLU A 675 -44.16 9.32 10.34
N ILE A 676 -43.03 8.81 9.81
CA ILE A 676 -42.65 7.39 9.88
C ILE A 676 -42.57 6.92 11.34
N PHE A 677 -41.82 7.63 12.20
CA PHE A 677 -41.67 7.21 13.60
C PHE A 677 -42.98 7.30 14.37
N SER A 678 -43.86 8.26 14.05
CA SER A 678 -45.21 8.32 14.64
C SER A 678 -46.08 7.15 14.18
N ALA A 679 -45.97 6.74 12.91
CA ALA A 679 -46.70 5.59 12.35
C ALA A 679 -46.20 4.23 12.90
N LEU A 680 -44.90 4.11 13.20
CA LEU A 680 -44.30 2.99 13.94
C LEU A 680 -44.70 2.96 15.44
N GLY A 681 -45.39 3.99 15.93
CA GLY A 681 -45.88 4.07 17.31
C GLY A 681 -44.92 4.69 18.32
N CYS A 682 -43.86 5.38 17.87
CA CYS A 682 -42.95 6.12 18.74
C CYS A 682 -43.56 7.44 19.23
N HIS A 683 -43.20 7.85 20.45
CA HIS A 683 -43.40 9.20 20.93
C HIS A 683 -42.26 10.10 20.41
N VAL A 684 -42.49 10.70 19.24
CA VAL A 684 -41.54 11.59 18.57
C VAL A 684 -41.42 12.94 19.29
N ILE A 685 -40.18 13.35 19.53
CA ILE A 685 -39.81 14.69 19.97
C ILE A 685 -39.02 15.36 18.85
N PRO A 686 -39.64 16.24 18.04
CA PRO A 686 -38.96 16.87 16.93
C PRO A 686 -37.95 17.93 17.41
N LEU A 687 -36.81 17.96 16.75
CA LEU A 687 -35.75 18.95 16.88
C LEU A 687 -35.40 19.42 15.46
N PHE A 688 -35.46 20.74 15.24
CA PHE A 688 -35.16 21.40 13.95
C PHE A 688 -35.80 20.75 12.69
N CYS A 689 -37.03 20.23 12.83
CA CYS A 689 -37.76 19.52 11.77
C CYS A 689 -38.46 20.44 10.75
N ASP A 690 -38.53 21.74 11.01
CA ASP A 690 -38.95 22.73 10.02
C ASP A 690 -37.84 22.93 8.98
N ILE A 691 -38.17 22.77 7.69
CA ILE A 691 -37.20 22.92 6.60
C ILE A 691 -36.80 24.40 6.48
N ASP A 692 -35.53 24.69 6.71
CA ASP A 692 -34.96 26.02 6.47
C ASP A 692 -33.54 25.88 5.90
N GLY A 693 -33.41 26.17 4.60
CA GLY A 693 -32.14 26.13 3.86
C GLY A 693 -31.08 27.15 4.30
N ASN A 694 -31.35 27.99 5.30
CA ASN A 694 -30.33 28.79 6.00
C ASN A 694 -29.58 28.00 7.10
N PHE A 695 -30.09 26.82 7.49
CA PHE A 695 -29.60 25.99 8.60
C PHE A 695 -29.34 26.78 9.91
N PRO A 696 -30.34 27.52 10.44
CA PRO A 696 -30.15 28.55 11.46
C PRO A 696 -29.77 28.07 12.87
N ASN A 697 -29.78 26.76 13.14
CA ASN A 697 -29.48 26.20 14.47
C ASN A 697 -28.07 25.59 14.54
N HIS A 698 -27.74 24.72 13.58
CA HIS A 698 -26.40 24.18 13.34
C HIS A 698 -26.31 23.68 11.89
N PHE A 699 -25.09 23.39 11.42
CA PHE A 699 -24.89 22.82 10.09
C PHE A 699 -25.43 21.39 10.01
N PRO A 700 -25.92 20.94 8.83
CA PRO A 700 -26.50 19.62 8.65
C PRO A 700 -25.44 18.55 8.35
N ASP A 701 -24.35 18.54 9.10
CA ASP A 701 -23.31 17.50 9.07
C ASP A 701 -23.34 16.67 10.36
N THR A 702 -23.77 15.42 10.23
CA THR A 702 -23.86 14.45 11.33
C THR A 702 -22.50 13.85 11.71
N SER A 703 -21.45 14.05 10.91
CA SER A 703 -20.09 13.57 11.22
C SER A 703 -19.33 14.50 12.19
N ASN A 704 -19.78 15.74 12.35
CA ASN A 704 -19.27 16.69 13.31
C ASN A 704 -20.03 16.60 14.65
N GLU A 705 -19.37 16.03 15.67
CA GLU A 705 -19.93 15.81 17.01
C GLU A 705 -20.42 17.10 17.71
N ALA A 706 -19.98 18.28 17.28
CA ALA A 706 -20.47 19.55 17.82
C ALA A 706 -21.93 19.86 17.42
N ASN A 707 -22.33 19.48 16.19
CA ASN A 707 -23.71 19.65 15.71
C ASN A 707 -24.68 18.77 16.53
N LEU A 708 -24.25 17.56 16.89
CA LEU A 708 -25.02 16.61 17.70
C LEU A 708 -25.24 17.04 19.16
N LYS A 709 -24.64 18.15 19.62
CA LYS A 709 -24.73 18.58 21.03
C LYS A 709 -26.17 18.84 21.46
N GLN A 710 -26.98 19.51 20.63
CA GLN A 710 -28.36 19.85 20.98
C GLN A 710 -29.25 18.61 21.07
N LEU A 711 -29.07 17.63 20.18
CA LEU A 711 -29.66 16.30 20.28
C LEU A 711 -29.28 15.60 21.60
N CYS A 712 -27.99 15.54 21.93
CA CYS A 712 -27.50 14.91 23.17
C CYS A 712 -28.08 15.53 24.44
N ASP A 713 -28.20 16.86 24.49
CA ASP A 713 -28.81 17.55 25.64
C ASP A 713 -30.33 17.34 25.68
N LYS A 714 -31.00 17.31 24.52
CA LYS A 714 -32.45 17.09 24.42
C LYS A 714 -32.85 15.67 24.82
N VAL A 715 -32.10 14.64 24.42
CA VAL A 715 -32.31 13.24 24.83
C VAL A 715 -32.28 13.09 26.35
N ARG A 716 -31.27 13.69 27.01
CA ARG A 716 -31.14 13.73 28.47
C ARG A 716 -32.28 14.50 29.14
N GLN A 717 -32.63 15.67 28.62
CA GLN A 717 -33.69 16.53 29.17
C GLN A 717 -35.03 15.80 29.18
N GLU A 718 -35.41 15.20 28.06
CA GLU A 718 -36.71 14.57 27.88
C GLU A 718 -36.76 13.12 28.39
N ARG A 719 -35.60 12.53 28.70
CA ARG A 719 -35.41 11.10 29.00
C ARG A 719 -35.99 10.25 27.87
N ALA A 720 -35.43 10.43 26.68
CA ALA A 720 -35.68 9.62 25.50
C ALA A 720 -34.87 8.32 25.54
N ASP A 721 -35.39 7.27 24.91
CA ASP A 721 -34.75 5.96 24.84
C ASP A 721 -33.51 6.01 23.92
N PHE A 722 -33.58 6.86 22.89
CA PHE A 722 -32.46 7.29 22.06
C PHE A 722 -32.81 8.60 21.32
N GLY A 723 -31.84 9.14 20.59
CA GLY A 723 -32.05 10.19 19.60
C GLY A 723 -31.29 9.91 18.31
N VAL A 724 -31.73 10.51 17.21
CA VAL A 724 -31.07 10.41 15.90
C VAL A 724 -30.97 11.77 15.23
N ALA A 725 -29.91 11.97 14.45
CA ALA A 725 -29.71 13.15 13.60
C ALA A 725 -29.55 12.72 12.15
N PHE A 726 -30.14 13.50 11.24
CA PHE A 726 -30.02 13.35 9.78
C PHE A 726 -29.20 14.49 9.18
N ASP A 727 -28.49 14.20 8.08
CA ASP A 727 -27.84 15.23 7.27
C ASP A 727 -28.85 15.90 6.31
N GLY A 728 -28.40 16.92 5.57
CA GLY A 728 -29.30 17.86 4.89
C GLY A 728 -30.28 17.24 3.89
N ASP A 729 -29.90 16.11 3.27
CA ASP A 729 -30.72 15.30 2.36
C ASP A 729 -31.04 13.88 2.87
N ALA A 730 -30.65 13.57 4.11
CA ALA A 730 -30.96 12.36 4.88
C ALA A 730 -30.51 11.01 4.29
N ASP A 731 -29.45 10.99 3.48
CA ASP A 731 -28.75 9.74 3.13
C ASP A 731 -27.66 9.35 4.15
N ARG A 732 -27.55 10.11 5.26
CA ARG A 732 -26.74 9.79 6.45
C ARG A 732 -27.54 9.82 7.76
N LEU A 733 -27.03 9.08 8.74
CA LEU A 733 -27.54 8.96 10.10
C LEU A 733 -26.41 9.10 11.14
N ALA A 734 -26.67 9.79 12.24
CA ALA A 734 -25.95 9.61 13.51
C ALA A 734 -26.93 9.29 14.65
N VAL A 735 -26.49 8.48 15.61
CA VAL A 735 -27.32 7.97 16.72
C VAL A 735 -26.73 8.39 18.06
N VAL A 736 -27.61 8.68 19.02
CA VAL A 736 -27.29 9.09 20.39
C VAL A 736 -28.08 8.23 21.36
N ASP A 737 -27.43 7.61 22.35
CA ASP A 737 -28.09 6.78 23.35
C ASP A 737 -28.84 7.59 24.44
N SER A 738 -29.58 6.90 25.32
CA SER A 738 -30.36 7.53 26.40
C SER A 738 -29.53 8.28 27.45
N GLU A 739 -28.22 8.04 27.55
CA GLU A 739 -27.29 8.82 28.38
C GLU A 739 -26.75 10.05 27.63
N GLY A 740 -27.13 10.22 26.36
CA GLY A 740 -26.70 11.29 25.47
C GLY A 740 -25.28 11.08 24.91
N ALA A 741 -24.80 9.84 24.85
CA ALA A 741 -23.50 9.52 24.25
C ALA A 741 -23.65 9.18 22.76
N ILE A 742 -22.72 9.69 21.94
CA ILE A 742 -22.75 9.56 20.48
C ILE A 742 -22.29 8.14 20.09
N ILE A 743 -23.15 7.43 19.36
CA ILE A 743 -22.89 6.11 18.80
C ILE A 743 -22.42 6.29 17.35
N ARG A 744 -21.09 6.30 17.17
CA ARG A 744 -20.46 6.37 15.84
C ARG A 744 -20.90 5.22 14.93
N THR A 745 -20.96 5.48 13.62
CA THR A 745 -21.58 4.60 12.62
C THR A 745 -20.94 3.21 12.54
N ASP A 746 -19.64 3.09 12.83
CA ASP A 746 -18.97 1.79 12.90
C ASP A 746 -19.44 0.93 14.08
N ARG A 747 -19.78 1.54 15.22
CA ARG A 747 -20.43 0.87 16.36
C ARG A 747 -21.91 0.59 16.10
N LEU A 748 -22.62 1.48 15.42
CA LEU A 748 -24.00 1.22 14.95
C LEU A 748 -24.02 -0.01 14.03
N MET A 749 -23.10 -0.08 13.06
CA MET A 749 -22.93 -1.22 12.16
C MET A 749 -22.64 -2.54 12.88
N MET A 750 -22.03 -2.54 14.08
CA MET A 750 -21.89 -3.77 14.89
C MET A 750 -23.23 -4.29 15.41
N ILE A 751 -24.21 -3.40 15.65
CA ILE A 751 -25.57 -3.76 16.09
C ILE A 751 -26.37 -4.25 14.87
N LEU A 752 -26.34 -3.48 13.77
CA LEU A 752 -27.07 -3.80 12.54
C LEU A 752 -26.57 -5.10 11.89
N ALA A 753 -25.25 -5.27 11.76
CA ALA A 753 -24.67 -6.50 11.22
C ALA A 753 -25.00 -7.72 12.09
N ARG A 754 -24.98 -7.58 13.43
CA ARG A 754 -25.42 -8.65 14.33
C ARG A 754 -26.86 -9.07 14.04
N ASP A 755 -27.78 -8.12 13.95
CA ASP A 755 -29.20 -8.42 13.73
C ASP A 755 -29.42 -9.10 12.36
N VAL A 756 -28.95 -8.46 11.29
CA VAL A 756 -29.10 -8.94 9.91
C VAL A 756 -28.46 -10.33 9.71
N LEU A 757 -27.30 -10.61 10.32
CA LEU A 757 -26.65 -11.93 10.22
C LEU A 757 -27.35 -13.04 11.00
N THR A 758 -28.19 -12.75 12.01
CA THR A 758 -28.99 -13.81 12.66
C THR A 758 -30.02 -14.43 11.74
N ARG A 759 -30.48 -13.68 10.74
CA ARG A 759 -31.41 -14.14 9.69
C ARG A 759 -30.68 -14.63 8.44
N ASN A 760 -29.45 -14.16 8.20
CA ASN A 760 -28.68 -14.43 6.98
C ASN A 760 -27.24 -14.90 7.27
N PRO A 761 -27.03 -16.12 7.82
CA PRO A 761 -25.68 -16.64 8.10
C PRO A 761 -24.84 -16.79 6.83
N GLY A 762 -23.54 -16.53 6.93
CA GLY A 762 -22.57 -16.66 5.83
C GLY A 762 -22.52 -15.48 4.85
N ALA A 763 -23.41 -14.49 4.99
CA ALA A 763 -23.55 -13.38 4.06
C ALA A 763 -22.55 -12.23 4.28
N ASP A 764 -22.35 -11.42 3.24
CA ASP A 764 -21.35 -10.36 3.22
C ASP A 764 -21.87 -9.06 3.84
N VAL A 765 -20.99 -8.41 4.61
CA VAL A 765 -21.18 -7.06 5.14
C VAL A 765 -20.01 -6.19 4.71
N VAL A 766 -20.26 -5.15 3.92
CA VAL A 766 -19.23 -4.25 3.38
C VAL A 766 -19.05 -3.03 4.28
N TYR A 767 -17.82 -2.66 4.60
CA TYR A 767 -17.54 -1.46 5.39
C TYR A 767 -16.23 -0.79 4.99
N ASP A 768 -16.15 0.53 5.23
CA ASP A 768 -15.04 1.34 4.74
C ASP A 768 -13.80 1.31 5.66
N VAL A 769 -12.64 1.67 5.10
CA VAL A 769 -11.34 1.71 5.79
C VAL A 769 -11.27 2.63 7.03
N LYS A 770 -12.27 3.49 7.26
CA LYS A 770 -12.35 4.35 8.45
C LYS A 770 -13.03 3.67 9.66
N CYS A 771 -13.76 2.56 9.47
CA CYS A 771 -14.42 1.85 10.57
C CYS A 771 -13.43 1.10 11.47
N SER A 772 -13.74 0.97 12.77
CA SER A 772 -12.92 0.19 13.71
C SER A 772 -12.80 -1.29 13.30
N HIS A 773 -11.61 -1.85 13.47
CA HIS A 773 -11.30 -3.28 13.23
C HIS A 773 -12.28 -4.24 13.92
N HIS A 774 -12.80 -3.88 15.10
CA HIS A 774 -13.82 -4.66 15.82
C HIS A 774 -15.10 -4.92 15.00
N LEU A 775 -15.42 -4.10 13.99
CA LEU A 775 -16.57 -4.35 13.12
C LEU A 775 -16.37 -5.67 12.34
N GLY A 776 -15.18 -5.91 11.80
CA GLY A 776 -14.83 -7.16 11.12
C GLY A 776 -14.85 -8.37 12.05
N GLU A 777 -14.40 -8.20 13.29
CA GLU A 777 -14.47 -9.24 14.33
C GLU A 777 -15.92 -9.58 14.69
N ILE A 778 -16.79 -8.57 14.84
CA ILE A 778 -18.22 -8.76 15.13
C ILE A 778 -18.94 -9.44 13.97
N ILE A 779 -18.72 -9.01 12.72
CA ILE A 779 -19.28 -9.65 11.52
C ILE A 779 -18.87 -11.14 11.48
N SER A 780 -17.59 -11.43 11.65
CA SER A 780 -17.06 -12.81 11.68
C SER A 780 -17.67 -13.64 12.82
N LYS A 781 -17.81 -13.05 14.00
CA LYS A 781 -18.36 -13.70 15.21
C LYS A 781 -19.85 -14.05 15.08
N TRP A 782 -20.62 -13.29 14.30
CA TRP A 782 -22.00 -13.63 13.96
C TRP A 782 -22.13 -14.44 12.65
N GLY A 783 -21.01 -14.95 12.13
CA GLY A 783 -20.98 -15.87 10.99
C GLY A 783 -21.12 -15.20 9.62
N GLY A 784 -20.98 -13.88 9.53
CA GLY A 784 -20.92 -13.15 8.25
C GLY A 784 -19.50 -13.05 7.68
N ARG A 785 -19.39 -12.64 6.42
CA ARG A 785 -18.11 -12.35 5.76
C ARG A 785 -17.81 -10.85 5.78
N PRO A 786 -16.77 -10.38 6.50
CA PRO A 786 -16.40 -8.97 6.50
C PRO A 786 -15.69 -8.57 5.20
N ILE A 787 -16.20 -7.55 4.51
CA ILE A 787 -15.59 -7.02 3.27
C ILE A 787 -15.13 -5.58 3.53
N LEU A 788 -13.83 -5.40 3.79
CA LEU A 788 -13.22 -4.08 3.90
C LEU A 788 -13.11 -3.42 2.50
N TRP A 789 -13.57 -2.19 2.35
CA TRP A 789 -13.58 -1.48 1.06
C TRP A 789 -13.21 0.01 1.15
N LYS A 790 -13.15 0.66 -0.02
CA LYS A 790 -12.88 2.09 -0.18
C LYS A 790 -14.05 2.93 0.33
N THR A 791 -13.76 4.03 1.02
CA THR A 791 -14.71 5.10 1.36
C THR A 791 -15.27 5.75 0.07
N GLY A 792 -16.54 6.17 0.11
CA GLY A 792 -17.28 6.83 -0.94
C GLY A 792 -18.57 6.09 -1.28
N HIS A 793 -19.73 6.68 -0.98
CA HIS A 793 -21.04 6.03 -1.06
C HIS A 793 -21.38 5.37 -2.41
N ALA A 794 -20.92 5.93 -3.53
CA ALA A 794 -21.06 5.33 -4.85
C ALA A 794 -20.19 4.07 -5.03
N LEU A 795 -18.94 4.07 -4.53
CA LEU A 795 -18.07 2.88 -4.49
C LEU A 795 -18.62 1.81 -3.54
N MET A 796 -19.26 2.23 -2.45
CA MET A 796 -19.92 1.34 -1.50
C MET A 796 -21.12 0.64 -2.16
N LYS A 797 -22.04 1.40 -2.78
CA LYS A 797 -23.17 0.86 -3.57
C LYS A 797 -22.72 -0.05 -4.71
N GLN A 798 -21.64 0.31 -5.42
CA GLN A 798 -21.02 -0.57 -6.42
C GLN A 798 -20.55 -1.88 -5.76
N LYS A 799 -19.80 -1.82 -4.67
CA LYS A 799 -19.23 -3.03 -4.04
C LYS A 799 -20.27 -3.95 -3.43
N ILE A 800 -21.30 -3.40 -2.78
CA ILE A 800 -22.42 -4.15 -2.25
C ILE A 800 -23.06 -5.00 -3.35
N ARG A 801 -23.33 -4.38 -4.51
CA ARG A 801 -23.85 -5.07 -5.70
C ARG A 801 -22.88 -6.08 -6.29
N GLU A 802 -21.59 -5.77 -6.38
CA GLU A 802 -20.55 -6.69 -6.87
C GLU A 802 -20.37 -7.95 -6.01
N GLN A 803 -20.67 -7.90 -4.71
CA GLN A 803 -20.54 -9.07 -3.82
C GLN A 803 -21.88 -9.76 -3.52
N GLY A 804 -23.01 -9.14 -3.85
CA GLY A 804 -24.31 -9.57 -3.35
C GLY A 804 -24.44 -9.40 -1.83
N ALA A 805 -23.78 -8.37 -1.27
CA ALA A 805 -23.80 -8.11 0.16
C ALA A 805 -25.18 -7.64 0.63
N ILE A 806 -25.55 -8.04 1.85
CA ILE A 806 -26.89 -7.78 2.41
C ILE A 806 -26.95 -6.51 3.26
N LEU A 807 -25.80 -6.02 3.71
CA LEU A 807 -25.64 -4.80 4.48
C LEU A 807 -24.30 -4.15 4.09
N GLY A 808 -24.26 -2.82 4.09
CA GLY A 808 -23.01 -2.09 4.14
C GLY A 808 -23.12 -0.78 4.91
N GLY A 809 -21.98 -0.15 5.18
CA GLY A 809 -21.95 1.13 5.88
C GLY A 809 -20.58 1.82 5.87
N GLU A 810 -20.60 3.14 6.03
CA GLU A 810 -19.41 3.98 6.10
C GLU A 810 -19.35 4.72 7.43
N PHE A 811 -18.13 5.00 7.91
CA PHE A 811 -17.90 5.83 9.09
C PHE A 811 -18.50 7.25 8.97
N SER A 812 -18.80 7.72 7.75
CA SER A 812 -19.46 9.00 7.46
C SER A 812 -20.95 9.06 7.78
N GLY A 813 -21.60 7.95 8.18
CA GLY A 813 -23.03 7.94 8.50
C GLY A 813 -23.93 7.33 7.43
N HIS A 814 -23.42 7.01 6.23
CA HIS A 814 -24.17 6.26 5.23
C HIS A 814 -24.32 4.79 5.66
N VAL A 815 -25.54 4.26 5.59
CA VAL A 815 -25.87 2.85 5.87
C VAL A 815 -26.75 2.33 4.73
N PHE A 816 -26.46 1.12 4.26
CA PHE A 816 -26.99 0.55 3.02
C PHE A 816 -27.59 -0.83 3.30
N PHE A 817 -28.92 -0.95 3.27
CA PHE A 817 -29.61 -2.23 3.48
C PHE A 817 -30.00 -2.85 2.14
N CYS A 818 -29.55 -4.09 1.90
CA CYS A 818 -30.09 -5.00 0.87
C CYS A 818 -30.99 -6.08 1.48
N GLU A 819 -30.81 -6.43 2.77
CA GLU A 819 -31.82 -7.21 3.49
C GLU A 819 -33.10 -6.38 3.64
N ARG A 820 -34.24 -6.92 3.19
CA ARG A 820 -35.59 -6.31 3.25
C ARG A 820 -35.75 -4.98 2.48
N TRP A 821 -34.66 -4.43 1.91
CA TRP A 821 -34.59 -3.12 1.28
C TRP A 821 -33.78 -3.14 -0.03
N PHE A 822 -33.58 -1.98 -0.65
CA PHE A 822 -33.20 -1.85 -2.07
C PHE A 822 -31.69 -1.69 -2.35
N GLY A 823 -30.85 -1.60 -1.32
CA GLY A 823 -29.39 -1.51 -1.44
C GLY A 823 -28.80 -0.11 -1.61
N PHE A 824 -29.61 0.94 -1.46
CA PHE A 824 -29.16 2.33 -1.41
C PHE A 824 -28.93 2.82 0.04
N ASP A 825 -28.24 3.94 0.12
CA ASP A 825 -28.01 4.76 1.32
C ASP A 825 -29.31 5.43 1.76
N ASP A 826 -29.78 5.08 2.95
CA ASP A 826 -31.01 5.62 3.54
C ASP A 826 -30.84 5.78 5.06
N GLY A 827 -30.60 7.02 5.50
CA GLY A 827 -30.46 7.32 6.91
C GLY A 827 -31.77 7.14 7.70
N ILE A 828 -32.92 7.34 7.05
CA ILE A 828 -34.25 7.27 7.66
C ILE A 828 -34.67 5.81 7.87
N TYR A 829 -34.47 4.96 6.87
CA TYR A 829 -34.67 3.51 7.01
C TYR A 829 -33.66 2.89 7.99
N ALA A 830 -32.41 3.36 8.02
CA ALA A 830 -31.39 2.87 8.96
C ALA A 830 -31.63 3.29 10.43
N ALA A 831 -32.57 4.21 10.68
CA ALA A 831 -32.95 4.66 12.01
C ALA A 831 -34.20 3.96 12.57
N ALA A 832 -34.95 3.25 11.71
CA ALA A 832 -36.26 2.64 12.01
C ALA A 832 -36.13 1.16 12.43
#